data_AF-A0A131XAC4-F1
#
_entry.id   AF-A0A131XAC4-F1
#
_cell.length_a   1.000
_cell.length_b   1.000
_cell.length_c   1.000
_cell.angle_alpha   90.00
_cell.angle_beta   90.00
_cell.angle_gamma   90.00
#
_symmetry.space_group_name_H-M   'P 1'
#
loop_
_entity.id
_entity.type
_entity.pdbx_description
1 polymer ?
#
loop_
_entity_poly.entity_id
_entity_poly.type
_entity_poly.pdbx_seq_one_letter_code
_entity_poly.pdbx_strand_id
1 'polypeptide(L)'
;MQFLHGYYEPTLLILYEPLRTWPGRIAIRQDTCCILALSLNLQQRVHPVIWSFTNLPFDCLRLLAVPRPLGGVLIMAVDSLLYLNQSVPPYGVSLNSFTDFSTSFPLKPQEGLKISLDCAQACFLSYDRLVLSLKGGELYVLTLFNDGMRSVRNFYFDKAAASVLTTSMTLCEDGYLFLGSRLGNSLLLHYTEKAAEVDDIGKRDEKTDSDVNDPPSKKKRMDAIGDWMASDVALIDPDELEVYGSETMATKQLTSYTFEVCDSLINIGPCGKICMGEPAFLSEEFVQNTDPDLELVTTAGYGKNGALCVLQRSVRPQVVTTFELPGCVHMWTVMGPPVEKKPQEKNEESDDPTSEDKASEQPLTNTHAFLILSRADSSMILQTDQEINELDHSGFSTQNPTVFAGNLGDGRYVLQVCPMGVRLLDGTRQLQHIPLDVGSSIVAGSLADPHVIIRSAEGLVIHLTLRGDPAAGCRLAVLRPQLTAVKAKILGICVYKDVSGLFTTQYREPDEPAKPQKPPPPPKESIDMSTNGLLDDEDELLYGESEDNPIQKEPVRTTSEEAPSDAESMFEIKEVVPTYWLFVARENGVLEIYSLPEYKLCFLVKNFPMGQKVLVDSVQMTAPSGTKSSEKLSDMSHESMPVVHEILVVGLGIRHSRPLLLARVDEDLLIYEAFPFYETQREGHLKLRFKKMSHDIFLRERKYKTQKPENEEEEKAFQSRQWLHPFSDISGYSGVFLCGYRPYWLFMSSRGELRCHPMFVDGPIHCFAPFHNVNCPKGFLHFNKQGELRISTLPTHLTYDAPWPVRKVPLRCTPHFVNYHVDSKTYCVVTSQPDPCNHLVRFTGEDKEYELLERDARYIFPTMDKFSLQLLSPVSWETIPNTRVDLDEWEHLTCLKNVMLSSEGTTTGMKGYLALGTNYCYGEDVTSRGRIIILDIIDVVPEPGQPLTKNKIKIVYSKEQKGPVTALSQVVGFLLSAIGQKIYIWQLKDNELVGVAFIDTQIYIHSVVTVKNLILVGDVFKSVSLLRYQEASRTLSLVSRDVRPLEVYAVEFFIDNTQMSFLVTDAERNLLLYMYQPESRESCGGQRLLRRGDFHVGSPVVSMFRIKCRMGDIAKYDRRAAAIVDGRHITMLATLDGSIGYVLPVPEKTYRRLLMLQNVLVTNIPHYAGLNPKAYRMYYSQRRFLGNPHKNILDGELIWKFMHLSFMERSELSKKIGTTVSQITDDLLEIETYTAHF
;
A
#
# COMPACT_ATOMS: atom_id res chain seq x y z
N MET A 1 18.49 -24.24 -3.41
CA MET A 1 19.68 -24.15 -4.31
C MET A 1 20.15 -22.71 -4.37
N GLN A 2 21.44 -22.47 -4.56
CA GLN A 2 22.04 -21.13 -4.78
C GLN A 2 23.25 -21.24 -5.70
N PHE A 3 23.57 -20.18 -6.45
CA PHE A 3 24.85 -20.08 -7.16
C PHE A 3 25.96 -19.65 -6.18
N LEU A 4 27.16 -20.20 -6.34
CA LEU A 4 28.32 -19.89 -5.48
C LEU A 4 29.25 -18.86 -6.12
N HIS A 5 29.77 -17.95 -5.29
CA HIS A 5 30.86 -17.05 -5.68
C HIS A 5 32.21 -17.78 -5.63
N GLY A 6 33.17 -17.34 -6.44
CA GLY A 6 34.54 -17.89 -6.46
C GLY A 6 34.90 -18.62 -7.76
N TYR A 7 34.02 -19.51 -8.22
CA TYR A 7 34.24 -20.43 -9.34
C TYR A 7 34.31 -19.74 -10.72
N TYR A 8 35.02 -20.37 -11.66
CA TYR A 8 35.13 -19.92 -13.07
C TYR A 8 33.86 -20.18 -13.88
N GLU A 9 33.27 -21.38 -13.72
CA GLU A 9 31.96 -21.72 -14.28
C GLU A 9 30.83 -21.41 -13.28
N PRO A 10 29.62 -21.08 -13.76
CA PRO A 10 28.47 -20.81 -12.90
C PRO A 10 28.07 -22.06 -12.11
N THR A 11 28.56 -22.13 -10.87
CA THR A 11 28.46 -23.32 -10.00
C THR A 11 27.21 -23.24 -9.13
N LEU A 12 26.31 -24.20 -9.29
CA LEU A 12 25.03 -24.29 -8.59
C LEU A 12 25.12 -25.31 -7.44
N LEU A 13 24.93 -24.84 -6.21
CA LEU A 13 24.83 -25.68 -5.02
C LEU A 13 23.37 -26.04 -4.73
N ILE A 14 23.09 -27.34 -4.59
CA ILE A 14 21.77 -27.89 -4.31
C ILE A 14 21.79 -28.55 -2.92
N LEU A 15 21.05 -27.98 -1.96
CA LEU A 15 20.64 -28.65 -0.72
C LEU A 15 19.40 -29.51 -1.03
N TYR A 16 19.43 -30.76 -0.59
CA TYR A 16 18.35 -31.73 -0.79
C TYR A 16 18.38 -32.81 0.29
N GLU A 17 17.34 -33.64 0.32
CA GLU A 17 17.17 -34.70 1.32
C GLU A 17 16.83 -36.02 0.58
N PRO A 18 17.76 -36.99 0.48
CA PRO A 18 17.52 -38.23 -0.26
C PRO A 18 16.43 -39.12 0.36
N LEU A 19 16.30 -39.10 1.68
CA LEU A 19 15.38 -39.95 2.45
C LEU A 19 14.60 -39.13 3.48
N ARG A 20 13.51 -38.50 3.03
CA ARG A 20 12.72 -37.58 3.86
C ARG A 20 12.40 -38.10 5.27
N THR A 21 12.61 -37.24 6.26
CA THR A 21 12.19 -37.42 7.66
C THR A 21 11.23 -36.28 8.09
N TRP A 22 10.84 -36.25 9.36
CA TRP A 22 10.15 -35.12 10.00
C TRP A 22 10.38 -35.16 11.52
N PRO A 23 10.16 -34.06 12.28
CA PRO A 23 10.58 -33.97 13.69
C PRO A 23 10.13 -35.12 14.61
N GLY A 24 8.89 -35.60 14.48
CA GLY A 24 8.39 -36.75 15.27
C GLY A 24 8.98 -38.11 14.88
N ARG A 25 9.96 -38.18 13.98
CA ARG A 25 10.66 -39.40 13.56
C ARG A 25 12.19 -39.32 13.60
N ILE A 26 12.76 -38.27 14.19
CA ILE A 26 14.22 -38.09 14.33
C ILE A 26 14.88 -39.34 14.94
N ALA A 27 14.28 -39.93 15.99
CA ALA A 27 14.75 -41.15 16.66
C ALA A 27 14.84 -42.42 15.77
N ILE A 28 14.38 -42.35 14.51
CA ILE A 28 14.54 -43.41 13.49
C ILE A 28 15.41 -42.91 12.31
N ARG A 29 15.47 -41.60 12.07
CA ARG A 29 16.23 -40.94 11.00
C ARG A 29 16.62 -39.52 11.41
N GLN A 30 17.85 -39.38 11.90
CA GLN A 30 18.58 -38.11 12.02
C GLN A 30 19.42 -37.85 10.75
N ASP A 31 19.93 -36.63 10.61
CA ASP A 31 20.97 -36.23 9.64
C ASP A 31 20.72 -36.66 8.18
N THR A 32 19.51 -36.43 7.68
CA THR A 32 19.06 -36.87 6.36
C THR A 32 19.41 -35.93 5.21
N CYS A 33 20.02 -34.76 5.47
CA CYS A 33 20.29 -33.75 4.45
C CYS A 33 21.67 -33.92 3.77
N CYS A 34 21.73 -33.54 2.49
CA CYS A 34 22.93 -33.58 1.66
C CYS A 34 23.03 -32.30 0.80
N ILE A 35 24.25 -31.96 0.38
CA ILE A 35 24.52 -30.94 -0.64
C ILE A 35 25.30 -31.48 -1.83
N LEU A 36 25.05 -30.89 -3.00
CA LEU A 36 25.67 -31.22 -4.28
C LEU A 36 26.07 -29.95 -5.02
N ALA A 37 27.36 -29.79 -5.36
CA ALA A 37 27.86 -28.66 -6.15
C ALA A 37 28.02 -29.07 -7.62
N LEU A 38 27.25 -28.45 -8.51
CA LEU A 38 27.28 -28.69 -9.96
C LEU A 38 27.98 -27.54 -10.68
N SER A 39 29.05 -27.82 -11.42
CA SER A 39 29.56 -26.89 -12.44
C SER A 39 28.59 -26.90 -13.62
N LEU A 40 28.28 -25.76 -14.23
CA LEU A 40 27.38 -25.70 -15.39
C LEU A 40 28.12 -25.20 -16.64
N ASN A 41 28.71 -26.12 -17.41
CA ASN A 41 29.32 -25.78 -18.69
C ASN A 41 28.23 -25.54 -19.75
N LEU A 42 27.86 -24.27 -19.95
CA LEU A 42 26.77 -23.88 -20.84
C LEU A 42 27.03 -24.19 -22.33
N GLN A 43 28.30 -24.30 -22.74
CA GLN A 43 28.68 -24.57 -24.13
C GLN A 43 28.50 -26.06 -24.47
N GLN A 44 29.05 -26.94 -23.65
CA GLN A 44 28.98 -28.40 -23.82
C GLN A 44 27.67 -29.00 -23.29
N ARG A 45 26.92 -28.25 -22.46
CA ARG A 45 25.70 -28.68 -21.74
C ARG A 45 25.93 -29.83 -20.73
N VAL A 46 27.18 -30.03 -20.33
CA VAL A 46 27.59 -30.99 -19.31
C VAL A 46 27.58 -30.30 -17.94
N HIS A 47 27.19 -31.03 -16.90
CA HIS A 47 27.10 -30.50 -15.53
C HIS A 47 27.75 -31.47 -14.51
N PRO A 48 29.10 -31.48 -14.41
CA PRO A 48 29.79 -32.35 -13.48
C PRO A 48 29.57 -31.93 -12.02
N VAL A 49 29.54 -32.92 -11.13
CA VAL A 49 29.62 -32.71 -9.68
C VAL A 49 31.05 -32.35 -9.32
N ILE A 50 31.28 -31.16 -8.75
CA ILE A 50 32.60 -30.72 -8.28
C ILE A 50 32.88 -31.35 -6.91
N TRP A 51 31.91 -31.22 -5.99
CA TRP A 51 31.97 -31.78 -4.65
C TRP A 51 30.57 -32.03 -4.10
N SER A 52 30.48 -32.83 -3.04
CA SER A 52 29.23 -33.16 -2.34
C SER A 52 29.50 -33.41 -0.88
N PHE A 53 28.49 -33.26 -0.03
CA PHE A 53 28.58 -33.56 1.40
C PHE A 53 27.26 -34.18 1.88
N THR A 54 27.33 -35.15 2.78
CA THR A 54 26.20 -35.95 3.28
C THR A 54 26.14 -35.92 4.80
N ASN A 55 25.03 -36.36 5.39
CA ASN A 55 24.83 -36.40 6.84
C ASN A 55 24.82 -35.00 7.49
N LEU A 56 24.21 -34.02 6.81
CA LEU A 56 23.89 -32.72 7.40
C LEU A 56 22.62 -32.83 8.26
N PRO A 57 22.45 -31.98 9.29
CA PRO A 57 21.25 -31.92 10.11
C PRO A 57 19.96 -31.91 9.28
N PHE A 58 18.98 -32.71 9.69
CA PHE A 58 17.73 -32.94 8.93
C PHE A 58 16.86 -31.67 8.77
N ASP A 59 17.11 -30.65 9.59
CA ASP A 59 16.40 -29.39 9.70
C ASP A 59 17.01 -28.28 8.82
N CYS A 60 17.99 -28.59 7.97
CA CYS A 60 18.60 -27.66 7.01
C CYS A 60 17.55 -26.99 6.09
N LEU A 61 17.32 -25.68 6.24
CA LEU A 61 16.27 -24.93 5.54
C LEU A 61 16.75 -24.21 4.27
N ARG A 62 17.86 -23.48 4.35
CA ARG A 62 18.29 -22.54 3.30
C ARG A 62 19.81 -22.46 3.15
N LEU A 63 20.22 -22.14 1.92
CA LEU A 63 21.60 -21.85 1.53
C LEU A 63 21.78 -20.34 1.35
N LEU A 64 22.95 -19.85 1.74
CA LEU A 64 23.45 -18.49 1.53
C LEU A 64 24.86 -18.58 0.95
N ALA A 65 25.07 -18.16 -0.30
CA ALA A 65 26.40 -18.09 -0.87
C ALA A 65 27.19 -16.96 -0.18
N VAL A 66 28.41 -17.24 0.28
CA VAL A 66 29.25 -16.23 0.94
C VAL A 66 29.97 -15.39 -0.14
N PRO A 67 29.97 -14.06 -0.07
CA PRO A 67 30.65 -13.21 -1.05
C PRO A 67 32.16 -13.47 -1.15
N ARG A 68 32.77 -13.00 -2.25
CA ARG A 68 34.23 -12.79 -2.28
C ARG A 68 34.59 -11.68 -1.26
N PRO A 69 35.73 -11.76 -0.56
CA PRO A 69 36.86 -12.68 -0.79
C PRO A 69 36.84 -14.00 0.00
N LEU A 70 35.85 -14.27 0.87
CA LEU A 70 35.80 -15.51 1.66
C LEU A 70 35.35 -16.72 0.82
N GLY A 71 34.22 -16.59 0.12
CA GLY A 71 33.60 -17.69 -0.60
C GLY A 71 33.10 -18.84 0.29
N GLY A 72 32.59 -19.89 -0.34
CA GLY A 72 31.89 -20.98 0.33
C GLY A 72 30.39 -20.70 0.52
N VAL A 73 29.77 -21.39 1.48
CA VAL A 73 28.33 -21.32 1.74
C VAL A 73 28.02 -21.36 3.24
N LEU A 74 27.04 -20.57 3.67
CA LEU A 74 26.35 -20.75 4.95
C LEU A 74 25.08 -21.57 4.73
N ILE A 75 24.87 -22.58 5.56
CA ILE A 75 23.65 -23.38 5.64
C ILE A 75 22.95 -23.05 6.96
N MET A 76 21.73 -22.53 6.87
CA MET A 76 20.87 -22.29 8.03
C MET A 76 19.95 -23.49 8.20
N ALA A 77 20.04 -24.17 9.34
CA ALA A 77 19.05 -25.12 9.81
C ALA A 77 18.03 -24.42 10.73
N VAL A 78 17.22 -25.15 11.50
CA VAL A 78 16.34 -24.56 12.52
C VAL A 78 17.14 -24.25 13.78
N ASP A 79 17.92 -25.24 14.26
CA ASP A 79 18.62 -25.18 15.55
C ASP A 79 20.15 -25.00 15.43
N SER A 80 20.67 -25.02 14.20
CA SER A 80 22.10 -24.89 13.91
C SER A 80 22.43 -24.00 12.70
N LEU A 81 23.67 -23.50 12.67
CA LEU A 81 24.25 -22.76 11.56
C LEU A 81 25.58 -23.40 11.15
N LEU A 82 25.79 -23.61 9.86
CA LEU A 82 26.99 -24.26 9.33
C LEU A 82 27.66 -23.40 8.24
N TYR A 83 28.99 -23.39 8.21
CA TYR A 83 29.80 -22.90 7.09
C TYR A 83 30.52 -24.07 6.43
N LEU A 84 30.34 -24.22 5.12
CA LEU A 84 31.03 -25.22 4.30
C LEU A 84 31.77 -24.55 3.14
N ASN A 85 32.94 -25.09 2.79
CA ASN A 85 33.71 -24.69 1.61
C ASN A 85 34.41 -25.93 1.02
N GLN A 86 34.86 -25.87 -0.23
CA GLN A 86 35.53 -27.00 -0.88
C GLN A 86 36.89 -27.32 -0.23
N SER A 87 37.59 -26.30 0.29
CA SER A 87 38.96 -26.41 0.81
C SER A 87 39.06 -26.34 2.34
N VAL A 88 37.94 -26.22 3.06
CA VAL A 88 37.91 -26.02 4.52
C VAL A 88 37.00 -27.08 5.14
N PRO A 89 37.41 -27.79 6.22
CA PRO A 89 36.54 -28.75 6.88
C PRO A 89 35.26 -28.09 7.40
N PRO A 90 34.16 -28.86 7.57
CA PRO A 90 32.89 -28.30 8.04
C PRO A 90 33.02 -27.57 9.38
N TYR A 91 32.54 -26.34 9.44
CA TYR A 91 32.37 -25.59 10.68
C TYR A 91 30.88 -25.46 10.99
N GLY A 92 30.46 -25.80 12.21
CA GLY A 92 29.06 -25.83 12.60
C GLY A 92 28.84 -25.45 14.05
N VAL A 93 27.74 -24.74 14.31
CA VAL A 93 27.40 -24.15 15.60
C VAL A 93 25.96 -24.43 16.00
N SER A 94 25.76 -24.82 17.26
CA SER A 94 24.48 -25.06 17.94
C SER A 94 23.96 -23.74 18.55
N LEU A 95 22.71 -23.39 18.22
CA LEU A 95 22.08 -22.11 18.58
C LEU A 95 21.13 -22.21 19.79
N ASN A 96 20.80 -23.45 20.18
CA ASN A 96 19.98 -23.85 21.33
C ASN A 96 20.26 -25.35 21.65
N SER A 97 19.61 -25.91 22.66
CA SER A 97 19.86 -27.30 23.11
C SER A 97 19.09 -28.41 22.37
N PHE A 98 18.22 -28.11 21.40
CA PHE A 98 17.57 -29.17 20.62
C PHE A 98 18.59 -29.97 19.79
N THR A 99 19.68 -29.35 19.35
CA THR A 99 20.80 -30.00 18.65
C THR A 99 21.34 -31.23 19.39
N ASP A 100 21.34 -31.16 20.72
CA ASP A 100 21.97 -32.13 21.62
C ASP A 100 21.20 -33.49 21.61
N PHE A 101 20.00 -33.49 21.02
CA PHE A 101 19.14 -34.67 20.80
C PHE A 101 18.76 -34.92 19.33
N SER A 102 18.96 -33.92 18.45
CA SER A 102 18.36 -33.92 17.10
C SER A 102 19.32 -34.25 15.97
N THR A 103 20.64 -34.13 16.20
CA THR A 103 21.69 -34.36 15.21
C THR A 103 22.92 -35.03 15.84
N SER A 104 23.61 -35.87 15.06
CA SER A 104 24.94 -36.40 15.38
C SER A 104 26.08 -35.67 14.68
N PHE A 105 25.78 -34.57 13.98
CA PHE A 105 26.78 -33.72 13.36
C PHE A 105 27.61 -32.96 14.42
N PRO A 106 28.94 -32.81 14.23
CA PRO A 106 29.79 -32.10 15.19
C PRO A 106 29.53 -30.59 15.19
N LEU A 107 28.66 -30.13 16.09
CA LEU A 107 28.35 -28.72 16.35
C LEU A 107 29.04 -28.23 17.62
N LYS A 108 29.61 -27.02 17.59
CA LYS A 108 30.06 -26.31 18.81
C LYS A 108 28.89 -25.54 19.43
N PRO A 109 28.65 -25.57 20.75
CA PRO A 109 27.64 -24.71 21.37
C PRO A 109 28.06 -23.24 21.31
N GLN A 110 27.18 -22.35 20.85
CA GLN A 110 27.40 -20.91 20.99
C GLN A 110 27.10 -20.47 22.44
N GLU A 111 28.01 -19.73 23.06
CA GLU A 111 27.77 -19.11 24.36
C GLU A 111 26.84 -17.90 24.26
N GLY A 112 26.04 -17.66 25.30
CA GLY A 112 25.11 -16.52 25.40
C GLY A 112 23.90 -16.53 24.45
N LEU A 113 23.87 -17.41 23.44
CA LEU A 113 22.84 -17.43 22.41
C LEU A 113 21.71 -18.44 22.71
N LYS A 114 20.48 -18.04 22.38
CA LYS A 114 19.26 -18.85 22.50
C LYS A 114 18.26 -18.44 21.43
N ILE A 115 18.44 -18.94 20.20
CA ILE A 115 17.57 -18.61 19.06
C ILE A 115 17.25 -19.85 18.21
N SER A 116 16.25 -19.72 17.34
CA SER A 116 15.99 -20.63 16.23
C SER A 116 15.89 -19.82 14.93
N LEU A 117 16.37 -20.40 13.82
CA LEU A 117 16.43 -19.76 12.51
C LEU A 117 15.27 -20.18 11.58
N ASP A 118 14.24 -20.82 12.12
CA ASP A 118 13.03 -21.15 11.38
C ASP A 118 12.34 -19.90 10.81
N CYS A 119 11.99 -19.96 9.53
CA CYS A 119 11.48 -18.85 8.70
C CYS A 119 12.40 -17.60 8.61
N ALA A 120 13.61 -17.62 9.18
CA ALA A 120 14.48 -16.44 9.26
C ALA A 120 14.93 -15.94 7.87
N GLN A 121 15.01 -14.61 7.75
CA GLN A 121 15.57 -13.92 6.60
C GLN A 121 17.00 -13.46 6.86
N ALA A 122 17.82 -13.46 5.83
CA ALA A 122 19.25 -13.22 5.93
C ALA A 122 19.78 -12.54 4.67
N CYS A 123 20.63 -11.52 4.85
CA CYS A 123 21.22 -10.70 3.78
C CYS A 123 22.60 -10.20 4.24
N PHE A 124 23.59 -10.21 3.35
CA PHE A 124 24.94 -9.71 3.64
C PHE A 124 24.95 -8.17 3.59
N LEU A 125 25.64 -7.54 4.55
CA LEU A 125 26.01 -6.11 4.49
C LEU A 125 27.41 -5.95 3.87
N SER A 126 28.35 -6.77 4.34
CA SER A 126 29.72 -6.87 3.83
C SER A 126 30.02 -8.30 3.41
N TYR A 127 31.27 -8.58 3.03
CA TYR A 127 31.71 -9.95 2.76
C TYR A 127 31.78 -10.84 4.02
N ASP A 128 31.93 -10.25 5.21
CA ASP A 128 32.09 -10.93 6.50
C ASP A 128 30.97 -10.66 7.52
N ARG A 129 30.00 -9.78 7.21
CA ARG A 129 28.89 -9.40 8.10
C ARG A 129 27.55 -9.60 7.39
N LEU A 130 26.61 -10.29 8.04
CA LEU A 130 25.23 -10.42 7.57
C LEU A 130 24.20 -10.09 8.65
N VAL A 131 23.08 -9.52 8.25
CA VAL A 131 21.89 -9.35 9.11
C VAL A 131 21.05 -10.62 9.05
N LEU A 132 20.54 -11.03 10.20
CA LEU A 132 19.56 -12.08 10.40
C LEU A 132 18.30 -11.48 11.00
N SER A 133 17.15 -11.69 10.36
CA SER A 133 15.83 -11.31 10.88
C SER A 133 15.03 -12.57 11.20
N LEU A 134 14.77 -12.80 12.48
CA LEU A 134 14.15 -14.03 13.00
C LEU A 134 12.62 -14.04 12.84
N LYS A 135 11.97 -15.18 13.10
CA LYS A 135 10.49 -15.30 13.10
C LYS A 135 9.77 -14.33 14.05
N GLY A 136 10.43 -13.86 15.09
CA GLY A 136 9.92 -12.82 16.00
C GLY A 136 10.16 -11.38 15.50
N GLY A 137 10.75 -11.20 14.31
CA GLY A 137 11.23 -9.90 13.81
C GLY A 137 12.34 -9.30 14.67
N GLU A 138 13.15 -10.13 15.30
CA GLU A 138 14.38 -9.69 15.98
C GLU A 138 15.51 -9.61 14.96
N LEU A 139 16.31 -8.54 14.99
CA LEU A 139 17.45 -8.31 14.11
C LEU A 139 18.74 -8.61 14.86
N TYR A 140 19.48 -9.60 14.37
CA TYR A 140 20.83 -9.92 14.80
C TYR A 140 21.82 -9.58 13.69
N VAL A 141 23.02 -9.13 14.06
CA VAL A 141 24.17 -9.06 13.14
C VAL A 141 25.08 -10.24 13.44
N LEU A 142 25.42 -11.00 12.40
CA LEU A 142 26.34 -12.12 12.46
C LEU A 142 27.64 -11.74 11.74
N THR A 143 28.74 -11.78 12.48
CA THR A 143 30.10 -11.57 11.97
C THR A 143 30.83 -12.91 11.80
N LEU A 144 31.39 -13.12 10.61
CA LEU A 144 32.17 -14.29 10.23
C LEU A 144 33.65 -14.01 10.55
N PHE A 145 34.17 -14.56 11.65
CA PHE A 145 35.59 -14.42 11.98
C PHE A 145 36.43 -15.25 11.02
N ASN A 146 37.22 -14.57 10.19
CA ASN A 146 38.07 -15.17 9.20
C ASN A 146 39.55 -15.17 9.62
N ASP A 147 40.24 -16.23 9.24
CA ASP A 147 41.68 -16.40 9.31
C ASP A 147 42.41 -15.49 8.30
N GLY A 148 43.74 -15.35 8.44
CA GLY A 148 44.61 -14.75 7.42
C GLY A 148 44.51 -15.49 6.08
N MET A 149 44.31 -16.81 6.11
CA MET A 149 44.01 -17.64 4.93
C MET A 149 42.55 -17.56 4.45
N ARG A 150 41.74 -16.61 4.96
CA ARG A 150 40.33 -16.36 4.59
C ARG A 150 39.34 -17.51 4.88
N SER A 151 39.75 -18.53 5.64
CA SER A 151 38.84 -19.56 6.18
C SER A 151 38.04 -19.02 7.36
N VAL A 152 36.76 -19.39 7.49
CA VAL A 152 35.93 -18.98 8.64
C VAL A 152 36.21 -19.90 9.83
N ARG A 153 36.54 -19.32 10.99
CA ARG A 153 36.94 -20.02 12.22
C ARG A 153 35.92 -19.90 13.36
N ASN A 154 35.15 -18.80 13.40
CA ASN A 154 34.16 -18.57 14.45
C ASN A 154 32.97 -17.71 13.97
N PHE A 155 31.85 -17.79 14.70
CA PHE A 155 30.68 -16.93 14.53
C PHE A 155 30.48 -16.04 15.77
N TYR A 156 30.11 -14.78 15.55
CA TYR A 156 29.70 -13.87 16.61
C TYR A 156 28.36 -13.24 16.27
N PHE A 157 27.43 -13.22 17.24
CA PHE A 157 26.07 -12.73 17.07
C PHE A 157 25.82 -11.55 18.00
N ASP A 158 25.53 -10.38 17.44
CA ASP A 158 25.06 -9.19 18.16
C ASP A 158 23.55 -9.04 18.00
N LYS A 159 22.83 -8.60 19.05
CA LYS A 159 21.38 -8.36 19.03
C LYS A 159 21.09 -6.88 18.84
N ALA A 160 21.24 -6.42 17.60
CA ALA A 160 21.20 -4.99 17.27
C ALA A 160 19.83 -4.33 17.49
N ALA A 161 18.71 -4.97 17.10
CA ALA A 161 17.39 -4.33 17.13
C ALA A 161 16.21 -5.33 17.09
N ALA A 162 14.98 -4.80 17.09
CA ALA A 162 13.78 -5.56 16.73
C ALA A 162 12.89 -4.73 15.78
N SER A 163 12.63 -5.26 14.59
CA SER A 163 11.89 -4.60 13.50
C SER A 163 10.63 -5.39 13.13
N VAL A 164 10.13 -5.29 11.89
CA VAL A 164 8.92 -5.98 11.43
C VAL A 164 9.12 -7.48 11.18
N LEU A 165 8.03 -8.23 11.10
CA LEU A 165 8.04 -9.65 10.69
C LEU A 165 8.40 -9.77 9.19
N THR A 166 9.68 -9.92 8.89
CA THR A 166 10.23 -9.89 7.52
C THR A 166 9.87 -11.13 6.69
N THR A 167 9.42 -10.90 5.46
CA THR A 167 9.28 -11.93 4.42
C THR A 167 10.31 -11.81 3.29
N SER A 168 10.92 -10.63 3.12
CA SER A 168 12.05 -10.38 2.22
C SER A 168 12.98 -9.37 2.87
N MET A 169 14.28 -9.43 2.55
CA MET A 169 15.29 -8.50 3.06
C MET A 169 16.32 -8.25 1.95
N THR A 170 16.57 -6.97 1.66
CA THR A 170 17.38 -6.53 0.52
C THR A 170 18.24 -5.34 0.92
N LEU A 171 19.56 -5.42 0.70
CA LEU A 171 20.46 -4.27 0.80
C LEU A 171 20.15 -3.27 -0.33
N CYS A 172 20.16 -1.98 -0.03
CA CYS A 172 19.89 -0.92 -1.00
C CYS A 172 21.20 -0.23 -1.41
N GLU A 173 21.33 1.06 -1.12
CA GLU A 173 22.62 1.78 -1.15
C GLU A 173 23.37 1.53 0.18
N ASP A 174 24.65 1.88 0.25
CA ASP A 174 25.45 1.69 1.47
C ASP A 174 24.80 2.43 2.65
N GLY A 175 24.64 1.73 3.78
CA GLY A 175 23.91 2.22 4.94
C GLY A 175 22.40 1.99 4.90
N TYR A 176 21.81 1.46 3.83
CA TYR A 176 20.35 1.26 3.73
C TYR A 176 19.91 -0.19 3.52
N LEU A 177 18.92 -0.63 4.31
CA LEU A 177 18.38 -1.99 4.31
C LEU A 177 16.84 -1.99 4.23
N PHE A 178 16.28 -2.58 3.17
CA PHE A 178 14.84 -2.70 2.98
C PHE A 178 14.30 -4.03 3.55
N LEU A 179 13.27 -3.92 4.40
CA LEU A 179 12.58 -5.01 5.07
C LEU A 179 11.15 -5.17 4.55
N GLY A 180 10.96 -6.06 3.59
CA GLY A 180 9.66 -6.37 2.99
C GLY A 180 8.83 -7.31 3.88
N SER A 181 7.67 -6.85 4.36
CA SER A 181 6.76 -7.64 5.21
C SER A 181 5.34 -7.75 4.61
N ARG A 182 4.79 -8.97 4.57
CA ARG A 182 3.36 -9.22 4.34
C ARG A 182 2.51 -9.21 5.61
N LEU A 183 3.12 -9.22 6.79
CA LEU A 183 2.48 -9.34 8.12
C LEU A 183 2.54 -8.04 8.94
N GLY A 184 3.03 -6.96 8.34
CA GLY A 184 3.18 -5.63 8.89
C GLY A 184 3.45 -4.63 7.77
N ASN A 185 3.69 -3.36 8.10
CA ASN A 185 4.24 -2.43 7.11
C ASN A 185 5.62 -2.93 6.66
N SER A 186 6.01 -2.70 5.40
CA SER A 186 7.40 -2.87 5.00
C SER A 186 8.19 -1.62 5.37
N LEU A 187 9.43 -1.75 5.83
CA LEU A 187 10.24 -0.63 6.32
C LEU A 187 11.52 -0.45 5.51
N LEU A 188 11.92 0.79 5.30
CA LEU A 188 13.30 1.13 4.95
C LEU A 188 14.05 1.49 6.23
N LEU A 189 15.17 0.81 6.49
CA LEU A 189 16.06 1.11 7.60
C LEU A 189 17.34 1.78 7.11
N HIS A 190 17.85 2.73 7.88
CA HIS A 190 19.24 3.16 7.83
C HIS A 190 20.01 2.40 8.91
N TYR A 191 21.21 1.93 8.59
CA TYR A 191 22.09 1.23 9.52
C TYR A 191 23.42 1.95 9.65
N THR A 192 23.86 2.16 10.89
CA THR A 192 25.10 2.85 11.21
C THR A 192 26.00 1.95 12.05
N GLU A 193 27.31 2.01 11.82
CA GLU A 193 28.28 1.34 12.69
C GLU A 193 28.49 2.20 13.93
N LYS A 194 28.27 1.60 15.11
CA LYS A 194 28.70 2.22 16.36
C LYS A 194 30.21 2.29 16.36
N ALA A 195 30.75 3.50 16.48
CA ALA A 195 32.12 3.68 16.92
C ALA A 195 32.31 2.89 18.22
N ALA A 196 33.36 2.09 18.30
CA ALA A 196 33.64 1.32 19.52
C ALA A 196 33.93 2.29 20.66
N GLU A 197 33.09 2.26 21.71
CA GLU A 197 33.46 2.84 22.99
C GLU A 197 34.71 2.10 23.47
N VAL A 198 35.84 2.81 23.45
CA VAL A 198 37.07 2.31 24.05
C VAL A 198 36.86 2.38 25.56
N ASP A 199 36.55 1.25 26.17
CA ASP A 199 36.64 1.07 27.62
C ASP A 199 38.07 1.48 28.06
N ASP A 200 38.20 2.71 28.57
CA ASP A 200 39.47 3.25 29.04
C ASP A 200 39.81 2.63 30.41
N ILE A 201 40.26 1.38 30.37
CA ILE A 201 40.85 0.62 31.49
C ILE A 201 42.22 1.26 31.81
N GLY A 202 42.19 2.54 32.22
CA GLY A 202 43.33 3.45 32.03
C GLY A 202 43.45 4.62 33.01
N LYS A 203 42.45 4.91 33.88
CA LYS A 203 42.61 5.78 35.07
C LYS A 203 41.54 5.57 36.17
N ARG A 204 41.92 6.06 37.37
CA ARG A 204 41.21 6.10 38.66
C ARG A 204 41.13 4.79 39.44
N ASP A 205 41.42 4.75 40.74
CA ASP A 205 42.16 5.70 41.60
C ASP A 205 42.80 4.94 42.77
N GLU A 206 43.86 5.47 43.39
CA GLU A 206 44.44 4.88 44.61
C GLU A 206 43.65 5.29 45.86
N LYS A 207 43.21 4.28 46.64
CA LYS A 207 42.98 4.30 48.10
C LYS A 207 41.94 5.30 48.69
N THR A 208 40.87 4.73 49.25
CA THR A 208 40.58 4.86 50.70
C THR A 208 39.63 3.75 51.16
N ASP A 209 39.88 3.17 52.34
CA ASP A 209 39.02 2.15 52.98
C ASP A 209 37.93 2.78 53.86
N SER A 210 36.71 2.23 53.83
CA SER A 210 35.87 1.95 55.02
C SER A 210 34.54 1.26 54.66
N ASP A 211 34.26 0.11 55.30
CA ASP A 211 32.99 -0.44 55.83
C ASP A 211 31.62 -0.10 55.17
N VAL A 212 30.56 -0.94 55.10
CA VAL A 212 30.19 -2.34 55.47
C VAL A 212 28.73 -2.53 54.93
N ASN A 213 28.15 -3.65 54.48
CA ASN A 213 28.50 -5.10 54.35
C ASN A 213 27.57 -5.74 53.27
N ASP A 214 27.95 -6.89 52.68
CA ASP A 214 27.12 -8.12 52.60
C ASP A 214 27.85 -9.28 51.86
N PRO A 215 27.40 -10.56 51.96
CA PRO A 215 28.32 -11.70 51.87
C PRO A 215 28.58 -12.29 50.46
N PRO A 216 29.83 -12.72 50.16
CA PRO A 216 30.20 -13.29 48.85
C PRO A 216 29.86 -14.79 48.72
N SER A 217 29.12 -15.15 47.66
CA SER A 217 28.84 -16.54 47.28
C SER A 217 30.07 -17.20 46.61
N LYS A 218 30.81 -17.98 47.41
CA LYS A 218 31.89 -18.94 47.05
C LYS A 218 32.20 -19.09 45.54
N LYS A 219 33.17 -18.33 45.03
CA LYS A 219 33.91 -18.72 43.80
C LYS A 219 34.60 -20.07 44.05
N LYS A 220 34.22 -21.10 43.30
CA LYS A 220 34.82 -22.44 43.39
C LYS A 220 36.13 -22.46 42.59
N ARG A 221 37.26 -22.51 43.29
CA ARG A 221 38.59 -22.74 42.71
C ARG A 221 38.59 -24.12 42.02
N MET A 222 39.18 -24.22 40.83
CA MET A 222 39.28 -25.49 40.11
C MET A 222 40.70 -25.68 39.56
N ASP A 223 41.58 -26.19 40.42
CA ASP A 223 42.89 -26.71 40.02
C ASP A 223 42.68 -28.11 39.41
N ALA A 224 43.03 -28.30 38.13
CA ALA A 224 42.95 -29.60 37.45
C ALA A 224 43.88 -29.66 36.21
N ILE A 225 45.19 -29.50 36.42
CA ILE A 225 46.18 -29.97 35.44
C ILE A 225 46.37 -31.47 35.67
N GLY A 226 46.06 -32.27 34.66
CA GLY A 226 46.28 -33.72 34.65
C GLY A 226 44.99 -34.54 34.66
N ASP A 227 44.44 -34.83 33.47
CA ASP A 227 44.23 -36.23 33.07
C ASP A 227 44.09 -36.34 31.55
N TRP A 228 45.05 -37.02 30.92
CA TRP A 228 45.04 -37.48 29.53
C TRP A 228 45.53 -38.93 29.56
N MET A 229 44.65 -39.91 29.27
CA MET A 229 45.00 -41.19 28.62
C MET A 229 43.77 -42.10 28.44
N ALA A 230 43.32 -42.27 27.20
CA ALA A 230 42.68 -43.52 26.72
C ALA A 230 42.54 -43.49 25.18
N SER A 231 43.23 -44.40 24.49
CA SER A 231 42.85 -45.17 23.27
C SER A 231 41.87 -44.56 22.24
N ASP A 232 42.14 -44.53 20.93
CA ASP A 232 43.24 -45.12 20.14
C ASP A 232 43.48 -44.36 18.83
N VAL A 233 44.74 -44.32 18.38
CA VAL A 233 45.25 -44.51 16.99
C VAL A 233 46.68 -43.92 16.93
N ALA A 234 47.65 -44.76 16.58
CA ALA A 234 49.01 -44.36 16.20
C ALA A 234 49.14 -44.40 14.66
N LEU A 235 50.10 -43.76 13.97
CA LEU A 235 51.42 -43.24 14.35
C LEU A 235 51.72 -41.94 13.57
N ILE A 236 52.18 -40.87 14.24
CA ILE A 236 53.02 -39.78 13.67
C ILE A 236 53.93 -39.29 14.80
N ASP A 237 55.23 -39.02 14.53
CA ASP A 237 56.17 -38.47 15.53
C ASP A 237 55.95 -36.96 15.78
N PRO A 238 56.16 -36.43 17.00
CA PRO A 238 55.85 -35.02 17.31
C PRO A 238 56.90 -33.99 16.84
N ASP A 239 58.14 -34.41 16.60
CA ASP A 239 59.32 -33.52 16.60
C ASP A 239 59.59 -32.78 15.27
N GLU A 240 58.63 -32.75 14.33
CA GLU A 240 58.82 -32.16 12.98
C GLU A 240 57.84 -31.01 12.63
N LEU A 241 57.14 -30.43 13.62
CA LEU A 241 56.13 -29.38 13.38
C LEU A 241 56.37 -27.99 14.04
N GLU A 242 57.59 -27.69 14.49
CA GLU A 242 57.97 -26.34 15.00
C GLU A 242 58.38 -25.35 13.88
N VAL A 243 57.64 -25.31 12.77
CA VAL A 243 57.96 -24.44 11.59
C VAL A 243 56.93 -23.33 11.35
N TYR A 244 55.77 -23.37 12.01
CA TYR A 244 54.80 -22.26 12.01
C TYR A 244 54.64 -21.70 13.42
N GLY A 245 54.99 -20.42 13.58
CA GLY A 245 55.06 -19.74 14.86
C GLY A 245 53.69 -19.54 15.53
N SER A 246 53.72 -19.33 16.85
CA SER A 246 52.53 -19.11 17.69
C SER A 246 51.63 -17.99 17.15
N GLU A 247 50.40 -18.34 16.75
CA GLU A 247 49.40 -17.38 16.26
C GLU A 247 49.01 -16.36 17.37
N THR A 248 49.50 -15.14 17.25
CA THR A 248 48.89 -13.99 17.94
C THR A 248 47.49 -13.78 17.37
N MET A 249 46.44 -14.01 18.16
CA MET A 249 45.06 -13.77 17.73
C MET A 249 44.88 -12.33 17.25
N ALA A 250 44.71 -12.16 15.94
CA ALA A 250 44.43 -10.87 15.33
C ALA A 250 43.04 -10.39 15.77
N THR A 251 43.02 -9.49 16.76
CA THR A 251 41.78 -9.03 17.40
C THR A 251 41.04 -8.06 16.47
N LYS A 252 40.32 -8.59 15.47
CA LYS A 252 39.36 -7.85 14.64
C LYS A 252 38.39 -7.13 15.59
N GLN A 253 38.31 -5.80 15.50
CA GLN A 253 37.45 -5.00 16.35
C GLN A 253 35.98 -5.38 16.13
N LEU A 254 35.25 -5.57 17.24
CA LEU A 254 33.82 -5.91 17.24
C LEU A 254 32.98 -4.63 17.07
N THR A 255 32.59 -4.34 15.84
CA THR A 255 31.65 -3.26 15.51
C THR A 255 30.21 -3.74 15.69
N SER A 256 29.46 -3.10 16.59
CA SER A 256 27.99 -3.28 16.67
C SER A 256 27.29 -2.31 15.72
N TYR A 257 26.04 -2.62 15.34
CA TYR A 257 25.24 -1.77 14.45
C TYR A 257 24.03 -1.19 15.17
N THR A 258 23.65 0.01 14.78
CA THR A 258 22.36 0.65 15.07
C THR A 258 21.48 0.65 13.84
N PHE A 259 20.16 0.51 14.03
CA PHE A 259 19.17 0.50 12.96
C PHE A 259 18.05 1.51 13.26
N GLU A 260 17.85 2.46 12.35
CA GLU A 260 16.83 3.51 12.44
C GLU A 260 15.80 3.33 11.31
N VAL A 261 14.57 3.80 11.51
CA VAL A 261 13.47 3.64 10.52
C VAL A 261 13.31 4.94 9.73
N CYS A 262 13.52 4.89 8.41
CA CYS A 262 13.47 6.06 7.54
C CYS A 262 12.12 6.23 6.81
N ASP A 263 11.52 5.14 6.35
CA ASP A 263 10.20 5.15 5.71
C ASP A 263 9.41 3.87 6.00
N SER A 264 8.08 3.93 5.84
CA SER A 264 7.20 2.77 5.88
C SER A 264 6.22 2.71 4.69
N LEU A 265 6.14 1.54 4.08
CA LEU A 265 5.11 1.18 3.11
C LEU A 265 3.92 0.58 3.86
N ILE A 266 2.79 1.29 3.86
CA ILE A 266 1.56 0.84 4.52
C ILE A 266 1.06 -0.45 3.89
N ASN A 267 0.81 -1.45 4.73
CA ASN A 267 0.23 -2.73 4.34
C ASN A 267 -1.03 -3.01 5.18
N ILE A 268 -2.12 -3.43 4.54
CA ILE A 268 -3.38 -3.78 5.20
C ILE A 268 -3.59 -5.29 5.37
N GLY A 269 -2.74 -6.12 4.78
CA GLY A 269 -2.79 -7.57 4.90
C GLY A 269 -2.13 -8.13 6.18
N PRO A 270 -2.38 -9.42 6.49
CA PRO A 270 -3.41 -10.29 5.91
C PRO A 270 -4.82 -9.93 6.43
N CYS A 271 -5.81 -9.80 5.54
CA CYS A 271 -7.18 -9.43 5.92
C CYS A 271 -7.96 -10.65 6.47
N GLY A 272 -7.68 -11.05 7.71
CA GLY A 272 -8.25 -12.26 8.34
C GLY A 272 -9.78 -12.24 8.46
N LYS A 273 -10.32 -11.20 9.13
CA LYS A 273 -11.74 -10.86 9.15
C LYS A 273 -11.95 -9.39 8.82
N ILE A 274 -13.09 -9.11 8.21
CA ILE A 274 -13.56 -7.76 7.86
C ILE A 274 -15.00 -7.60 8.33
N CYS A 275 -15.34 -6.40 8.79
CA CYS A 275 -16.67 -6.04 9.23
C CYS A 275 -17.05 -4.66 8.66
N MET A 276 -18.35 -4.44 8.47
CA MET A 276 -18.91 -3.12 8.16
C MET A 276 -19.40 -2.48 9.45
N GLY A 277 -19.26 -1.16 9.57
CA GLY A 277 -19.95 -0.37 10.57
C GLY A 277 -20.22 1.05 10.07
N GLU A 278 -20.81 1.86 10.93
CA GLU A 278 -21.07 3.28 10.67
C GLU A 278 -19.91 4.10 11.26
N PRO A 279 -19.34 5.08 10.52
CA PRO A 279 -18.31 5.95 11.07
C PRO A 279 -18.89 6.82 12.20
N ALA A 280 -18.10 7.04 13.25
CA ALA A 280 -18.54 7.83 14.41
C ALA A 280 -18.75 9.33 14.11
N PHE A 281 -18.10 9.84 13.06
CA PHE A 281 -18.18 11.24 12.63
C PHE A 281 -18.68 11.33 11.20
N LEU A 282 -19.78 12.05 11.01
CA LEU A 282 -20.33 12.46 9.72
C LEU A 282 -20.92 13.85 9.91
N SER A 283 -20.60 14.79 9.03
CA SER A 283 -21.13 16.17 9.06
C SER A 283 -22.67 16.14 8.95
N GLU A 284 -23.37 17.00 9.70
CA GLU A 284 -24.83 16.93 9.84
C GLU A 284 -25.56 17.06 8.49
N GLU A 285 -24.96 17.80 7.55
CA GLU A 285 -25.45 18.00 6.17
C GLU A 285 -25.53 16.71 5.32
N PHE A 286 -24.87 15.63 5.74
CA PHE A 286 -24.83 14.35 5.00
C PHE A 286 -25.73 13.26 5.58
N VAL A 287 -26.26 13.44 6.79
CA VAL A 287 -27.01 12.41 7.55
C VAL A 287 -28.31 11.98 6.87
N GLN A 288 -28.85 12.78 5.94
CA GLN A 288 -30.11 12.52 5.23
C GLN A 288 -29.95 11.75 3.90
N ASN A 289 -28.77 11.21 3.60
CA ASN A 289 -28.51 10.48 2.36
C ASN A 289 -29.29 9.14 2.23
N THR A 290 -29.67 8.79 0.99
CA THR A 290 -30.51 7.60 0.70
C THR A 290 -29.76 6.27 0.82
N ASP A 291 -28.48 6.25 0.47
CA ASP A 291 -27.60 5.09 0.63
C ASP A 291 -26.89 5.18 2.00
N PRO A 292 -26.70 4.09 2.74
CA PRO A 292 -26.09 4.13 4.07
C PRO A 292 -24.59 4.44 4.00
N ASP A 293 -24.16 5.41 4.81
CA ASP A 293 -22.76 5.77 4.99
C ASP A 293 -22.04 4.75 5.90
N LEU A 294 -21.26 3.88 5.28
CA LEU A 294 -20.57 2.76 5.93
C LEU A 294 -19.05 2.84 5.73
N GLU A 295 -18.30 2.28 6.67
CA GLU A 295 -16.85 2.05 6.57
C GLU A 295 -16.52 0.56 6.78
N LEU A 296 -15.31 0.16 6.36
CA LEU A 296 -14.81 -1.21 6.52
C LEU A 296 -13.69 -1.27 7.56
N VAL A 297 -13.79 -2.21 8.50
CA VAL A 297 -12.72 -2.50 9.46
C VAL A 297 -12.22 -3.92 9.25
N THR A 298 -10.92 -4.08 9.02
CA THR A 298 -10.30 -5.40 8.91
C THR A 298 -9.20 -5.61 9.95
N THR A 299 -9.11 -6.84 10.46
CA THR A 299 -7.94 -7.33 11.19
C THR A 299 -6.75 -7.40 10.23
N ALA A 300 -5.63 -6.77 10.58
CA ALA A 300 -4.43 -6.69 9.75
C ALA A 300 -3.17 -7.06 10.53
N GLY A 301 -2.13 -7.50 9.82
CA GLY A 301 -0.87 -7.93 10.41
C GLY A 301 -0.94 -9.20 11.28
N TYR A 302 0.15 -9.51 11.97
CA TYR A 302 0.27 -10.66 12.88
C TYR A 302 1.24 -10.37 14.03
N GLY A 303 1.02 -10.99 15.19
CA GLY A 303 1.85 -10.83 16.39
C GLY A 303 2.07 -9.37 16.76
N LYS A 304 3.32 -8.98 17.00
CA LYS A 304 3.73 -7.61 17.32
C LYS A 304 3.40 -6.56 16.25
N ASN A 305 3.10 -6.96 15.02
CA ASN A 305 2.68 -6.07 13.94
C ASN A 305 1.16 -6.11 13.69
N GLY A 306 0.40 -6.81 14.54
CA GLY A 306 -1.05 -6.86 14.51
C GLY A 306 -1.70 -5.49 14.76
N ALA A 307 -2.74 -5.20 13.98
CA ALA A 307 -3.42 -3.92 13.90
C ALA A 307 -4.88 -4.08 13.41
N LEU A 308 -5.67 -3.01 13.51
CA LEU A 308 -6.89 -2.85 12.72
C LEU A 308 -6.61 -1.84 11.60
N CYS A 309 -7.16 -2.09 10.42
CA CYS A 309 -7.20 -1.12 9.34
C CYS A 309 -8.66 -0.69 9.11
N VAL A 310 -8.95 0.57 9.39
CA VAL A 310 -10.21 1.23 9.03
C VAL A 310 -10.05 1.80 7.63
N LEU A 311 -10.98 1.48 6.74
CA LEU A 311 -10.90 1.70 5.30
C LEU A 311 -12.18 2.37 4.82
N GLN A 312 -12.02 3.54 4.22
CA GLN A 312 -13.07 4.31 3.55
C GLN A 312 -12.61 4.50 2.10
N ARG A 313 -13.51 4.35 1.12
CA ARG A 313 -13.17 4.54 -0.30
C ARG A 313 -13.39 5.99 -0.72
N SER A 314 -14.47 6.61 -0.23
CA SER A 314 -14.84 7.98 -0.53
C SER A 314 -14.28 8.95 0.51
N VAL A 315 -13.77 10.10 0.06
CA VAL A 315 -13.43 11.22 0.93
C VAL A 315 -14.71 11.82 1.49
N ARG A 316 -14.74 12.06 2.80
CA ARG A 316 -15.86 12.68 3.53
C ARG A 316 -15.34 14.01 4.07
N PRO A 317 -15.78 15.16 3.53
CA PRO A 317 -15.32 16.46 4.01
C PRO A 317 -15.90 16.73 5.40
N GLN A 318 -15.06 17.16 6.34
CA GLN A 318 -15.55 17.71 7.59
C GLN A 318 -15.96 19.16 7.33
N VAL A 319 -17.27 19.40 7.28
CA VAL A 319 -17.83 20.73 7.03
C VAL A 319 -17.71 21.54 8.33
N VAL A 320 -17.25 22.78 8.21
CA VAL A 320 -17.09 23.73 9.32
C VAL A 320 -18.21 24.76 9.31
N THR A 321 -18.57 25.27 8.13
CA THR A 321 -19.71 26.17 7.92
C THR A 321 -20.29 26.01 6.50
N THR A 322 -21.59 26.26 6.34
CA THR A 322 -22.29 26.25 5.06
C THR A 322 -23.01 27.60 4.83
N PHE A 323 -22.96 28.14 3.60
CA PHE A 323 -23.64 29.37 3.19
C PHE A 323 -24.44 29.17 1.91
N GLU A 324 -25.66 29.70 1.82
CA GLU A 324 -26.48 29.66 0.60
C GLU A 324 -26.15 30.86 -0.31
N LEU A 325 -25.51 30.61 -1.46
CA LEU A 325 -25.05 31.66 -2.39
C LEU A 325 -25.43 31.31 -3.84
N PRO A 326 -26.69 31.55 -4.25
CA PRO A 326 -27.19 31.18 -5.56
C PRO A 326 -26.51 31.96 -6.71
N GLY A 327 -26.45 31.32 -7.87
CA GLY A 327 -25.96 31.92 -9.12
C GLY A 327 -24.44 32.01 -9.28
N CYS A 328 -23.65 31.48 -8.34
CA CYS A 328 -22.19 31.41 -8.46
C CYS A 328 -21.76 30.37 -9.52
N VAL A 329 -20.85 30.78 -10.41
CA VAL A 329 -20.38 30.05 -11.60
C VAL A 329 -18.95 29.57 -11.44
N HIS A 330 -18.12 30.36 -10.75
CA HIS A 330 -16.71 30.11 -10.41
C HIS A 330 -16.37 30.73 -9.05
N MET A 331 -15.34 30.20 -8.39
CA MET A 331 -14.70 30.78 -7.20
C MET A 331 -13.18 30.82 -7.37
N TRP A 332 -12.52 31.79 -6.75
CA TRP A 332 -11.07 31.83 -6.53
C TRP A 332 -10.76 32.38 -5.15
N THR A 333 -9.79 31.81 -4.47
CA THR A 333 -9.18 32.37 -3.26
C THR A 333 -7.84 33.00 -3.63
N VAL A 334 -7.49 34.11 -2.99
CA VAL A 334 -6.21 34.79 -3.19
C VAL A 334 -5.60 35.22 -1.86
N MET A 335 -4.28 35.15 -1.78
CA MET A 335 -3.51 35.63 -0.63
C MET A 335 -3.49 37.16 -0.61
N GLY A 336 -3.47 37.75 0.59
CA GLY A 336 -3.26 39.18 0.79
C GLY A 336 -1.76 39.54 0.76
N PRO A 337 -1.41 40.84 0.70
CA PRO A 337 -0.03 41.25 0.93
C PRO A 337 0.42 40.84 2.35
N PRO A 338 1.66 40.38 2.54
CA PRO A 338 2.14 39.95 3.85
C PRO A 338 2.09 41.12 4.85
N VAL A 339 1.52 40.85 6.04
CA VAL A 339 1.31 41.88 7.06
C VAL A 339 2.62 42.21 7.76
N GLU A 340 3.39 43.13 7.17
CA GLU A 340 4.51 43.81 7.83
C GLU A 340 3.98 44.61 9.05
N LYS A 341 3.89 43.96 10.20
CA LYS A 341 3.67 44.64 11.48
C LYS A 341 4.87 45.56 11.72
N LYS A 342 4.67 46.87 11.54
CA LYS A 342 5.54 47.89 12.14
C LYS A 342 5.68 47.58 13.64
N PRO A 343 6.89 47.64 14.22
CA PRO A 343 7.04 47.44 15.65
C PRO A 343 6.22 48.51 16.38
N GLN A 344 5.17 48.07 17.08
CA GLN A 344 4.43 48.95 17.98
C GLN A 344 5.32 49.25 19.18
N GLU A 345 5.46 50.52 19.51
CA GLU A 345 6.21 50.97 20.66
C GLU A 345 5.56 50.41 21.94
N LYS A 346 6.38 49.97 22.89
CA LYS A 346 5.88 49.48 24.18
C LYS A 346 5.27 50.65 24.96
N ASN A 347 3.95 50.66 25.09
CA ASN A 347 3.32 51.26 26.25
C ASN A 347 3.31 50.22 27.37
N GLU A 348 4.09 50.47 28.41
CA GLU A 348 4.05 49.73 29.67
C GLU A 348 2.90 50.30 30.55
N GLU A 349 2.39 49.48 31.50
CA GLU A 349 1.31 49.72 32.48
C GLU A 349 -0.04 48.98 32.26
N SER A 350 -0.07 47.68 32.61
CA SER A 350 -1.16 47.08 33.42
C SER A 350 -0.81 45.62 33.78
N ASP A 351 -0.50 45.35 35.05
CA ASP A 351 -0.33 43.99 35.59
C ASP A 351 -1.69 43.37 35.97
N ASP A 352 -2.01 42.17 35.48
CA ASP A 352 -3.02 41.29 36.08
C ASP A 352 -2.74 39.80 35.76
N PRO A 353 -2.28 38.97 36.72
CA PRO A 353 -1.64 37.68 36.41
C PRO A 353 -2.57 36.45 36.55
N THR A 354 -3.69 36.38 35.83
CA THR A 354 -4.57 35.19 35.83
C THR A 354 -5.14 34.78 34.47
N SER A 355 -4.29 34.31 33.54
CA SER A 355 -4.74 33.55 32.35
C SER A 355 -3.63 32.68 31.71
N GLU A 356 -3.14 31.65 32.41
CA GLU A 356 -2.22 30.64 31.84
C GLU A 356 -2.97 29.63 30.94
N ASP A 357 -3.61 30.10 29.87
CA ASP A 357 -4.26 29.22 28.88
C ASP A 357 -4.33 29.85 27.47
N LYS A 358 -3.20 30.43 27.02
CA LYS A 358 -2.99 30.88 25.64
C LYS A 358 -1.66 30.38 25.08
N ALA A 359 -1.67 29.18 24.53
CA ALA A 359 -0.54 28.62 23.80
C ALA A 359 -0.26 29.43 22.51
N SER A 360 0.84 30.19 22.52
CA SER A 360 1.58 30.70 21.36
C SER A 360 0.79 30.92 20.07
N GLU A 361 0.14 32.08 19.92
CA GLU A 361 -0.38 32.57 18.63
C GLU A 361 0.81 32.92 17.70
N GLN A 362 1.47 31.90 17.13
CA GLN A 362 2.35 32.08 15.98
C GLN A 362 1.50 32.60 14.79
N PRO A 363 1.86 33.73 14.15
CA PRO A 363 1.05 34.28 13.08
C PRO A 363 1.05 33.34 11.87
N LEU A 364 -0.14 32.92 11.43
CA LEU A 364 -0.33 32.07 10.27
C LEU A 364 0.22 32.76 9.00
N THR A 365 1.28 32.19 8.43
CA THR A 365 1.84 32.59 7.14
C THR A 365 1.01 32.03 5.99
N ASN A 366 0.88 32.76 4.88
CA ASN A 366 0.08 32.38 3.70
C ASN A 366 -1.42 32.12 3.98
N THR A 367 -2.06 32.96 4.79
CA THR A 367 -3.52 33.05 4.86
C THR A 367 -4.10 33.64 3.57
N HIS A 368 -5.26 33.10 3.14
CA HIS A 368 -6.04 33.69 2.06
C HIS A 368 -6.86 34.86 2.61
N ALA A 369 -6.81 36.01 1.95
CA ALA A 369 -7.40 37.26 2.46
C ALA A 369 -8.66 37.70 1.68
N PHE A 370 -8.83 37.20 0.45
CA PHE A 370 -10.03 37.46 -0.34
C PHE A 370 -10.52 36.17 -1.04
N LEU A 371 -11.84 36.01 -1.04
CA LEU A 371 -12.59 35.01 -1.81
C LEU A 371 -13.41 35.76 -2.88
N ILE A 372 -13.11 35.48 -4.14
CA ILE A 372 -13.72 36.13 -5.31
C ILE A 372 -14.68 35.13 -5.96
N LEU A 373 -15.97 35.46 -5.98
CA LEU A 373 -17.03 34.63 -6.55
C LEU A 373 -17.58 35.29 -7.82
N SER A 374 -17.54 34.59 -8.96
CA SER A 374 -18.15 35.09 -10.20
C SER A 374 -19.55 34.53 -10.36
N ARG A 375 -20.52 35.41 -10.63
CA ARG A 375 -21.85 35.07 -11.14
C ARG A 375 -21.84 35.19 -12.67
N ALA A 376 -23.01 35.03 -13.31
CA ALA A 376 -23.14 35.16 -14.77
C ALA A 376 -23.03 36.61 -15.27
N ASP A 377 -23.43 37.58 -14.43
CA ASP A 377 -23.52 39.02 -14.72
C ASP A 377 -22.53 39.89 -13.93
N SER A 378 -22.07 39.39 -12.78
CA SER A 378 -21.42 40.17 -11.72
C SER A 378 -20.33 39.37 -11.00
N SER A 379 -19.54 40.03 -10.15
CA SER A 379 -18.61 39.39 -9.22
C SER A 379 -18.86 39.88 -7.79
N MET A 380 -19.00 38.92 -6.87
CA MET A 380 -19.11 39.13 -5.42
C MET A 380 -17.73 38.90 -4.79
N ILE A 381 -17.37 39.70 -3.77
CA ILE A 381 -16.04 39.66 -3.16
C ILE A 381 -16.19 39.64 -1.66
N LEU A 382 -15.58 38.64 -1.03
CA LEU A 382 -15.62 38.42 0.41
C LEU A 382 -14.19 38.59 0.95
N GLN A 383 -14.01 39.46 1.94
CA GLN A 383 -12.77 39.56 2.72
C GLN A 383 -12.79 38.47 3.80
N THR A 384 -11.68 37.74 3.97
CA THR A 384 -11.60 36.55 4.80
C THR A 384 -10.57 36.71 5.92
N ASP A 385 -10.97 37.41 6.99
CA ASP A 385 -10.24 37.54 8.25
C ASP A 385 -10.86 36.58 9.30
N GLN A 386 -10.99 36.99 10.57
CA GLN A 386 -11.70 36.22 11.60
C GLN A 386 -13.16 35.93 11.25
N GLU A 387 -13.79 36.83 10.48
CA GLU A 387 -15.12 36.69 9.90
C GLU A 387 -15.06 36.91 8.38
N ILE A 388 -16.06 36.42 7.65
CA ILE A 388 -16.15 36.51 6.19
C ILE A 388 -17.19 37.58 5.84
N ASN A 389 -16.74 38.72 5.32
CA ASN A 389 -17.56 39.91 5.08
C ASN A 389 -17.54 40.36 3.62
N GLU A 390 -18.67 40.83 3.08
CA GLU A 390 -18.77 41.33 1.69
C GLU A 390 -18.14 42.73 1.53
N LEU A 391 -17.44 42.93 0.41
CA LEU A 391 -16.56 44.08 0.18
C LEU A 391 -16.99 44.92 -1.04
N ASP A 392 -18.10 45.65 -0.87
CA ASP A 392 -18.70 46.55 -1.87
C ASP A 392 -17.78 47.67 -2.38
N HIS A 393 -16.79 48.08 -1.58
CA HIS A 393 -16.00 49.29 -1.80
C HIS A 393 -14.50 48.96 -1.91
N SER A 394 -14.10 48.47 -3.08
CA SER A 394 -12.72 48.03 -3.37
C SER A 394 -12.28 48.37 -4.80
N GLY A 395 -10.99 48.22 -5.10
CA GLY A 395 -10.44 48.45 -6.44
C GLY A 395 -10.76 47.37 -7.49
N PHE A 396 -11.46 46.30 -7.09
CA PHE A 396 -11.86 45.20 -7.97
C PHE A 396 -13.01 45.59 -8.91
N SER A 397 -13.34 44.70 -9.84
CA SER A 397 -14.50 44.79 -10.72
C SER A 397 -15.63 43.90 -10.21
N THR A 398 -16.67 44.49 -9.60
CA THR A 398 -17.91 43.80 -9.19
C THR A 398 -18.99 43.81 -10.28
N GLN A 399 -19.02 44.86 -11.12
CA GLN A 399 -20.02 45.09 -12.18
C GLN A 399 -19.92 44.16 -13.40
N ASN A 400 -18.94 43.25 -13.44
CA ASN A 400 -18.72 42.31 -14.53
C ASN A 400 -18.36 40.94 -13.93
N PRO A 401 -18.62 39.82 -14.64
CA PRO A 401 -18.10 38.52 -14.24
C PRO A 401 -16.57 38.50 -14.27
N THR A 402 -15.98 37.66 -13.40
CA THR A 402 -14.54 37.38 -13.35
C THR A 402 -14.28 36.05 -14.08
N VAL A 403 -13.30 36.05 -14.98
CA VAL A 403 -12.93 34.89 -15.81
C VAL A 403 -11.76 34.12 -15.21
N PHE A 404 -10.87 34.82 -14.52
CA PHE A 404 -9.73 34.25 -13.78
C PHE A 404 -9.26 35.21 -12.70
N ALA A 405 -8.85 34.70 -11.55
CA ALA A 405 -8.12 35.46 -10.53
C ALA A 405 -6.99 34.62 -9.92
N GLY A 406 -5.95 35.28 -9.41
CA GLY A 406 -4.78 34.62 -8.81
C GLY A 406 -3.70 35.61 -8.38
N ASN A 407 -2.69 35.13 -7.66
CA ASN A 407 -1.60 35.96 -7.13
C ASN A 407 -0.39 36.05 -8.10
N LEU A 408 0.36 37.17 -8.02
CA LEU A 408 1.60 37.44 -8.76
C LEU A 408 2.65 38.10 -7.84
N GLY A 409 3.93 37.95 -8.19
CA GLY A 409 5.05 38.47 -7.41
C GLY A 409 5.14 37.78 -6.05
N ASP A 410 5.23 36.46 -6.07
CA ASP A 410 5.31 35.58 -4.88
C ASP A 410 4.25 35.89 -3.81
N GLY A 411 2.97 35.82 -4.23
CA GLY A 411 1.82 36.08 -3.38
C GLY A 411 1.40 37.56 -3.27
N ARG A 412 2.33 38.51 -3.40
CA ARG A 412 2.12 39.92 -3.02
C ARG A 412 0.98 40.64 -3.75
N TYR A 413 0.85 40.47 -5.06
CA TYR A 413 -0.12 41.18 -5.89
C TYR A 413 -1.29 40.28 -6.28
N VAL A 414 -2.49 40.86 -6.42
CA VAL A 414 -3.68 40.15 -6.90
C VAL A 414 -3.97 40.55 -8.35
N LEU A 415 -4.22 39.56 -9.20
CA LEU A 415 -4.66 39.73 -10.58
C LEU A 415 -6.16 39.39 -10.70
N GLN A 416 -6.93 40.27 -11.34
CA GLN A 416 -8.31 39.99 -11.74
C GLN A 416 -8.45 40.13 -13.26
N VAL A 417 -8.95 39.09 -13.93
CA VAL A 417 -9.21 39.07 -15.37
C VAL A 417 -10.72 39.09 -15.61
N CYS A 418 -11.20 40.13 -16.30
CA CYS A 418 -12.58 40.27 -16.75
C CYS A 418 -12.65 40.13 -18.28
N PRO A 419 -13.84 39.90 -18.88
CA PRO A 419 -13.97 39.65 -20.33
C PRO A 419 -13.39 40.74 -21.25
N MET A 420 -13.29 41.98 -20.78
CA MET A 420 -12.86 43.18 -21.53
C MET A 420 -11.52 43.78 -21.06
N GLY A 421 -10.85 43.20 -20.07
CA GLY A 421 -9.64 43.81 -19.50
C GLY A 421 -9.13 43.15 -18.22
N VAL A 422 -7.95 43.59 -17.79
CA VAL A 422 -7.21 43.00 -16.65
C VAL A 422 -6.85 44.07 -15.63
N ARG A 423 -7.00 43.76 -14.34
CA ARG A 423 -6.61 44.61 -13.21
C ARG A 423 -5.49 43.95 -12.41
N LEU A 424 -4.51 44.76 -12.01
CA LEU A 424 -3.51 44.42 -10.99
C LEU A 424 -3.81 45.23 -9.73
N LEU A 425 -3.85 44.55 -8.58
CA LEU A 425 -4.15 45.13 -7.27
C LEU A 425 -3.05 44.79 -6.25
N ASP A 426 -2.93 45.65 -5.24
CA ASP A 426 -2.11 45.47 -4.04
C ASP A 426 -3.08 45.53 -2.84
N GLY A 427 -3.41 44.36 -2.28
CA GLY A 427 -4.61 44.20 -1.45
C GLY A 427 -5.86 44.70 -2.16
N THR A 428 -6.60 45.61 -1.53
CA THR A 428 -7.81 46.23 -2.08
C THR A 428 -7.54 47.38 -3.07
N ARG A 429 -6.28 47.84 -3.21
CA ARG A 429 -5.91 49.01 -4.02
C ARG A 429 -5.57 48.61 -5.46
N GLN A 430 -6.33 49.11 -6.43
CA GLN A 430 -5.99 48.96 -7.84
C GLN A 430 -4.69 49.72 -8.18
N LEU A 431 -3.67 49.03 -8.70
CA LEU A 431 -2.43 49.62 -9.20
C LEU A 431 -2.50 49.94 -10.70
N GLN A 432 -3.05 49.02 -11.50
CA GLN A 432 -3.09 49.13 -12.96
C GLN A 432 -4.37 48.50 -13.50
N HIS A 433 -4.97 49.13 -14.51
CA HIS A 433 -6.05 48.57 -15.31
C HIS A 433 -5.64 48.63 -16.79
N ILE A 434 -5.76 47.49 -17.48
CA ILE A 434 -5.46 47.35 -18.91
C ILE A 434 -6.76 46.94 -19.62
N PRO A 435 -7.46 47.85 -20.31
CA PRO A 435 -8.52 47.46 -21.22
C PRO A 435 -7.92 46.69 -22.40
N LEU A 436 -8.55 45.58 -22.77
CA LEU A 436 -8.09 44.70 -23.84
C LEU A 436 -9.18 44.56 -24.89
N ASP A 437 -9.15 45.45 -25.88
CA ASP A 437 -9.91 45.22 -27.11
C ASP A 437 -9.16 44.21 -27.99
N VAL A 438 -9.80 43.06 -28.17
CA VAL A 438 -9.33 41.90 -28.94
C VAL A 438 -10.42 41.44 -29.93
N GLY A 439 -11.45 42.27 -30.16
CA GLY A 439 -12.62 41.94 -31.00
C GLY A 439 -13.47 40.75 -30.52
N SER A 440 -13.11 40.15 -29.38
CA SER A 440 -13.71 38.95 -28.79
C SER A 440 -13.41 38.91 -27.29
N SER A 441 -14.34 38.41 -26.48
CA SER A 441 -14.19 38.35 -25.03
C SER A 441 -13.07 37.41 -24.58
N ILE A 442 -12.43 37.70 -23.45
CA ILE A 442 -11.50 36.80 -22.78
C ILE A 442 -12.30 35.65 -22.13
N VAL A 443 -11.86 34.41 -22.34
CA VAL A 443 -12.58 33.18 -21.92
C VAL A 443 -11.75 32.23 -21.06
N ALA A 444 -10.43 32.42 -20.99
CA ALA A 444 -9.54 31.64 -20.13
C ALA A 444 -8.27 32.43 -19.77
N GLY A 445 -7.74 32.15 -18.59
CA GLY A 445 -6.43 32.62 -18.12
C GLY A 445 -5.65 31.48 -17.46
N SER A 446 -4.32 31.53 -17.56
CA SER A 446 -3.41 30.59 -16.91
C SER A 446 -2.16 31.36 -16.44
N LEU A 447 -1.67 31.04 -15.26
CA LEU A 447 -0.68 31.81 -14.51
C LEU A 447 0.45 30.91 -14.02
N ALA A 448 1.68 31.35 -14.23
CA ALA A 448 2.89 30.79 -13.65
C ALA A 448 3.87 31.95 -13.41
N ASP A 449 3.84 32.50 -12.20
CA ASP A 449 4.54 33.75 -11.82
C ASP A 449 6.03 33.73 -12.23
N PRO A 450 6.52 34.73 -13.02
CA PRO A 450 5.95 36.05 -13.32
C PRO A 450 5.21 36.17 -14.68
N HIS A 451 4.68 35.07 -15.21
CA HIS A 451 4.01 35.02 -16.53
C HIS A 451 2.52 34.69 -16.40
N VAL A 452 1.69 35.41 -17.16
CA VAL A 452 0.26 35.12 -17.33
C VAL A 452 -0.06 35.05 -18.80
N ILE A 453 -0.79 34.02 -19.22
CA ILE A 453 -1.29 33.87 -20.58
C ILE A 453 -2.82 33.86 -20.52
N ILE A 454 -3.46 34.68 -21.37
CA ILE A 454 -4.92 34.76 -21.50
C ILE A 454 -5.34 34.49 -22.95
N ARG A 455 -6.54 33.91 -23.12
CA ARG A 455 -7.11 33.50 -24.42
C ARG A 455 -8.46 34.16 -24.67
N SER A 456 -8.67 34.70 -25.86
CA SER A 456 -10.00 35.19 -26.29
C SER A 456 -10.86 34.06 -26.89
N ALA A 457 -12.17 34.30 -27.05
CA ALA A 457 -13.10 33.35 -27.67
C ALA A 457 -12.70 32.93 -29.10
N GLU A 458 -11.93 33.76 -29.82
CA GLU A 458 -11.36 33.44 -31.14
C GLU A 458 -9.98 32.77 -31.08
N GLY A 459 -9.50 32.39 -29.89
CA GLY A 459 -8.23 31.68 -29.73
C GLY A 459 -7.00 32.58 -29.87
N LEU A 460 -7.16 33.91 -29.85
CA LEU A 460 -6.04 34.85 -29.77
C LEU A 460 -5.42 34.79 -28.37
N VAL A 461 -4.09 34.70 -28.33
CA VAL A 461 -3.29 34.55 -27.11
C VAL A 461 -2.59 35.87 -26.80
N ILE A 462 -2.69 36.34 -25.55
CA ILE A 462 -1.99 37.53 -25.04
C ILE A 462 -1.17 37.12 -23.83
N HIS A 463 0.06 37.64 -23.75
CA HIS A 463 0.99 37.40 -22.66
C HIS A 463 1.15 38.66 -21.82
N LEU A 464 1.05 38.52 -20.51
CA LEU A 464 1.32 39.56 -19.54
C LEU A 464 2.53 39.12 -18.71
N THR A 465 3.48 40.03 -18.51
CA THR A 465 4.66 39.79 -17.67
C THR A 465 4.74 40.85 -16.59
N LEU A 466 4.95 40.44 -15.34
CA LEU A 466 5.22 41.38 -14.26
C LEU A 466 6.65 41.93 -14.45
N ARG A 467 6.80 43.26 -14.45
CA ARG A 467 8.09 43.95 -14.58
C ARG A 467 8.15 45.14 -13.63
N GLY A 468 9.25 45.27 -12.91
CA GLY A 468 9.53 46.41 -12.03
C GLY A 468 10.37 45.98 -10.82
N ASP A 469 11.17 46.90 -10.30
CA ASP A 469 11.99 46.69 -9.11
C ASP A 469 11.09 46.59 -7.85
N PRO A 470 11.44 45.76 -6.84
CA PRO A 470 10.66 45.64 -5.60
C PRO A 470 10.44 46.97 -4.85
N ALA A 471 11.35 47.93 -5.03
CA ALA A 471 11.29 49.27 -4.45
C ALA A 471 10.65 50.33 -5.37
N ALA A 472 10.52 50.07 -6.68
CA ALA A 472 10.04 51.04 -7.67
C ALA A 472 8.56 50.84 -8.07
N GLY A 473 7.97 49.70 -7.69
CA GLY A 473 6.58 49.33 -7.99
C GLY A 473 6.44 48.56 -9.29
N CYS A 474 5.83 47.38 -9.21
CA CYS A 474 5.66 46.49 -10.35
C CYS A 474 4.49 46.91 -11.27
N ARG A 475 4.63 46.61 -12.57
CA ARG A 475 3.61 46.83 -13.61
C ARG A 475 3.52 45.62 -14.53
N LEU A 476 2.36 45.41 -15.14
CA LEU A 476 2.16 44.42 -16.19
C LEU A 476 2.57 45.00 -17.55
N ALA A 477 3.52 44.32 -18.22
CA ALA A 477 3.89 44.57 -19.61
C ALA A 477 3.19 43.57 -20.53
N VAL A 478 2.49 44.09 -21.54
CA VAL A 478 1.70 43.30 -22.52
C VAL A 478 2.56 42.90 -23.71
N LEU A 479 2.50 41.62 -24.08
CA LEU A 479 3.14 41.03 -25.25
C LEU A 479 2.09 40.25 -26.07
N ARG A 480 2.18 40.33 -27.39
CA ARG A 480 1.27 39.62 -28.33
C ARG A 480 2.09 38.60 -29.14
N PRO A 481 2.23 37.34 -28.66
CA PRO A 481 3.09 36.35 -29.31
C PRO A 481 2.54 35.90 -30.67
N GLN A 482 3.41 35.77 -31.66
CA GLN A 482 3.05 35.27 -32.99
C GLN A 482 3.25 33.75 -33.06
N LEU A 483 2.23 32.98 -32.66
CA LEU A 483 2.22 31.50 -32.68
C LEU A 483 1.98 30.94 -34.10
N THR A 484 2.84 31.33 -35.05
CA THR A 484 2.67 31.18 -36.52
C THR A 484 2.83 29.76 -37.08
N ALA A 485 3.17 28.76 -36.26
CA ALA A 485 3.43 27.39 -36.70
C ALA A 485 2.22 26.72 -37.39
N VAL A 486 1.00 26.96 -36.87
CA VAL A 486 -0.24 26.33 -37.33
C VAL A 486 -1.37 27.37 -37.30
N LYS A 487 -2.25 27.35 -38.32
CA LYS A 487 -3.36 28.33 -38.46
C LYS A 487 -4.66 27.95 -37.73
N ALA A 488 -4.76 26.74 -37.17
CA ALA A 488 -5.94 26.25 -36.47
C ALA A 488 -6.16 26.97 -35.12
N LYS A 489 -7.44 27.14 -34.76
CA LYS A 489 -7.90 27.85 -33.55
C LYS A 489 -7.37 27.17 -32.29
N ILE A 490 -6.99 27.97 -31.30
CA ILE A 490 -6.49 27.49 -30.00
C ILE A 490 -7.68 27.27 -29.07
N LEU A 491 -7.80 26.04 -28.56
CA LEU A 491 -8.85 25.62 -27.64
C LEU A 491 -8.38 25.69 -26.17
N GLY A 492 -7.24 25.05 -25.88
CA GLY A 492 -6.66 24.99 -24.53
C GLY A 492 -5.30 25.68 -24.45
N ILE A 493 -5.03 26.33 -23.30
CA ILE A 493 -3.74 26.91 -22.95
C ILE A 493 -3.39 26.53 -21.50
N CYS A 494 -2.11 26.25 -21.23
CA CYS A 494 -1.60 26.15 -19.86
C CYS A 494 -0.15 26.68 -19.79
N VAL A 495 0.14 27.52 -18.81
CA VAL A 495 1.51 27.92 -18.46
C VAL A 495 2.02 26.99 -17.37
N TYR A 496 3.27 26.57 -17.45
CA TYR A 496 3.93 25.72 -16.46
C TYR A 496 5.29 26.31 -16.06
N LYS A 497 5.55 26.34 -14.75
CA LYS A 497 6.86 26.65 -14.14
C LYS A 497 7.48 25.32 -13.71
N ASP A 498 8.46 24.85 -14.46
CA ASP A 498 9.18 23.64 -14.09
C ASP A 498 10.27 23.94 -13.06
N VAL A 499 10.24 23.18 -11.97
CA VAL A 499 11.29 23.10 -10.95
C VAL A 499 11.85 21.67 -10.81
N SER A 500 11.37 20.71 -11.62
CA SER A 500 11.85 19.33 -11.60
C SER A 500 13.19 19.16 -12.32
N GLY A 501 13.49 20.02 -13.30
CA GLY A 501 14.68 19.89 -14.14
C GLY A 501 14.55 18.83 -15.24
N LEU A 502 13.33 18.29 -15.46
CA LEU A 502 13.06 17.36 -16.56
C LEU A 502 12.88 18.10 -17.89
N PHE A 503 12.40 19.34 -17.88
CA PHE A 503 12.16 20.13 -19.10
C PHE A 503 13.45 20.72 -19.67
N THR A 504 14.29 19.85 -20.24
CA THR A 504 15.59 20.21 -20.82
C THR A 504 15.63 20.05 -22.34
N THR A 505 16.29 20.99 -23.00
CA THR A 505 16.67 20.94 -24.43
C THR A 505 18.18 20.78 -24.63
N GLN A 506 18.97 21.17 -23.63
CA GLN A 506 20.44 21.04 -23.61
C GLN A 506 20.88 19.57 -23.55
N TYR A 507 22.13 19.29 -23.89
CA TYR A 507 22.71 17.96 -23.74
C TYR A 507 23.32 17.83 -22.35
N ARG A 508 22.67 17.08 -21.48
CA ARG A 508 23.37 16.41 -20.38
C ARG A 508 24.09 15.24 -21.03
N GLU A 509 25.40 15.13 -20.84
CA GLU A 509 26.03 13.82 -20.94
C GLU A 509 25.34 12.89 -19.94
N PRO A 510 25.10 11.61 -20.27
CA PRO A 510 24.68 10.67 -19.25
C PRO A 510 25.78 10.63 -18.19
N ASP A 511 25.42 10.81 -16.92
CA ASP A 511 26.39 10.78 -15.83
C ASP A 511 27.17 9.45 -15.92
N GLU A 512 28.46 9.52 -16.28
CA GLU A 512 29.30 8.32 -16.25
C GLU A 512 29.32 7.80 -14.81
N PRO A 513 29.11 6.48 -14.58
CA PRO A 513 29.17 5.92 -13.23
C PRO A 513 30.52 6.28 -12.62
N ALA A 514 30.50 7.02 -11.52
CA ALA A 514 31.56 7.95 -11.15
C ALA A 514 32.96 7.33 -11.22
N LYS A 515 33.69 7.63 -12.30
CA LYS A 515 35.09 7.22 -12.42
C LYS A 515 35.86 7.88 -11.27
N PRO A 516 36.60 7.12 -10.44
CA PRO A 516 37.31 7.69 -9.30
C PRO A 516 38.27 8.77 -9.80
N GLN A 517 38.11 9.99 -9.28
CA GLN A 517 38.87 11.14 -9.75
C GLN A 517 40.36 10.91 -9.50
N LYS A 518 41.17 10.92 -10.57
CA LYS A 518 42.62 10.93 -10.42
C LYS A 518 43.06 12.29 -9.84
N PRO A 519 43.89 12.31 -8.79
CA PRO A 519 44.43 13.57 -8.26
C PRO A 519 45.33 14.26 -9.30
N PRO A 520 45.48 15.60 -9.22
CA PRO A 520 46.31 16.37 -10.14
C PRO A 520 47.82 16.08 -9.96
N PRO A 521 48.64 16.24 -11.01
CA PRO A 521 50.07 15.93 -10.96
C PRO A 521 50.90 17.02 -10.23
N PRO A 522 51.91 16.65 -9.43
CA PRO A 522 52.88 17.58 -8.88
C PRO A 522 53.89 18.08 -9.96
N PRO A 523 54.60 19.21 -9.71
CA PRO A 523 55.63 19.73 -10.62
C PRO A 523 56.91 18.89 -10.62
N LYS A 524 57.75 19.09 -11.63
CA LYS A 524 59.01 18.37 -11.86
C LYS A 524 60.21 19.07 -11.22
N GLU A 525 61.16 18.30 -10.71
CA GLU A 525 62.60 18.59 -10.72
C GLU A 525 63.40 17.27 -10.78
N SER A 526 64.74 17.29 -10.81
CA SER A 526 65.54 16.31 -11.58
C SER A 526 66.86 15.81 -10.94
N ILE A 527 67.43 14.72 -11.52
CA ILE A 527 68.87 14.33 -11.68
C ILE A 527 69.29 12.90 -11.19
N ASP A 528 69.77 12.10 -12.16
CA ASP A 528 70.82 11.05 -12.23
C ASP A 528 70.83 9.68 -11.46
N MET A 529 71.73 8.80 -11.94
CA MET A 529 71.74 7.32 -11.89
C MET A 529 72.73 6.69 -10.89
N SER A 530 72.63 5.37 -10.60
CA SER A 530 73.63 4.36 -11.07
C SER A 530 73.52 2.89 -10.54
N THR A 531 73.73 1.93 -11.46
CA THR A 531 74.41 0.59 -11.36
C THR A 531 73.92 -0.64 -10.54
N ASN A 532 73.46 -1.67 -11.29
CA ASN A 532 73.96 -3.07 -11.42
C ASN A 532 73.84 -4.19 -10.34
N GLY A 533 73.33 -5.34 -10.82
CA GLY A 533 73.69 -6.74 -10.45
C GLY A 533 72.54 -7.61 -9.89
N LEU A 534 72.36 -8.91 -10.17
CA LEU A 534 72.69 -9.86 -11.25
C LEU A 534 72.24 -11.27 -10.74
N LEU A 535 71.31 -11.94 -11.45
CA LEU A 535 70.99 -13.39 -11.50
C LEU A 535 70.84 -14.26 -10.22
N ASP A 536 69.74 -15.01 -10.13
CA ASP A 536 69.71 -16.43 -10.60
C ASP A 536 68.26 -16.94 -10.76
N ASP A 537 67.99 -17.76 -11.79
CA ASP A 537 66.64 -18.23 -12.17
C ASP A 537 66.61 -19.76 -12.41
N GLU A 538 65.89 -20.54 -11.58
CA GLU A 538 65.38 -21.90 -11.93
C GLU A 538 64.10 -22.24 -11.12
N ASP A 539 62.91 -21.94 -11.67
CA ASP A 539 61.62 -22.59 -11.31
C ASP A 539 60.44 -22.18 -12.23
N GLU A 540 60.56 -21.09 -13.01
CA GLU A 540 59.45 -20.47 -13.77
C GLU A 540 59.10 -21.18 -15.11
N LEU A 541 58.72 -22.47 -15.05
CA LEU A 541 58.43 -23.28 -16.24
C LEU A 541 57.06 -24.00 -16.27
N LEU A 542 56.13 -23.65 -15.37
CA LEU A 542 54.82 -24.35 -15.28
C LEU A 542 53.59 -23.53 -15.69
N TYR A 543 53.66 -22.19 -15.74
CA TYR A 543 52.55 -21.32 -16.16
C TYR A 543 53.05 -20.19 -17.05
N GLY A 544 52.85 -20.31 -18.36
CA GLY A 544 53.21 -19.27 -19.32
C GLY A 544 52.16 -18.16 -19.39
N GLU A 545 52.49 -16.97 -18.89
CA GLU A 545 51.84 -15.72 -19.29
C GLU A 545 52.45 -15.18 -20.59
N SER A 546 51.75 -14.28 -21.26
CA SER A 546 52.25 -13.56 -22.44
C SER A 546 52.47 -12.09 -22.12
N GLU A 547 53.65 -11.59 -22.48
CA GLU A 547 54.13 -10.20 -22.37
C GLU A 547 53.09 -9.16 -22.89
N ASP A 548 53.08 -7.88 -22.47
CA ASP A 548 54.27 -7.07 -22.14
C ASP A 548 54.01 -5.90 -21.14
N ASN A 549 55.07 -5.61 -20.38
CA ASN A 549 55.49 -4.56 -19.41
C ASN A 549 54.93 -3.11 -19.50
N PRO A 550 55.35 -2.14 -18.61
CA PRO A 550 56.25 -2.18 -17.41
C PRO A 550 55.59 -1.66 -16.08
N ILE A 551 55.90 -2.14 -14.86
CA ILE A 551 57.10 -1.92 -13.97
C ILE A 551 57.22 -0.47 -13.39
N GLN A 552 57.41 -0.18 -12.07
CA GLN A 552 57.36 -0.94 -10.79
C GLN A 552 57.33 0.01 -9.53
N LYS A 553 56.86 -0.52 -8.38
CA LYS A 553 57.26 -0.28 -6.96
C LYS A 553 57.09 1.09 -6.23
N GLU A 554 56.64 0.99 -4.97
CA GLU A 554 56.75 1.99 -3.87
C GLU A 554 58.12 1.89 -3.13
N PRO A 555 58.48 2.82 -2.22
CA PRO A 555 58.28 2.52 -0.78
C PRO A 555 58.14 3.69 0.24
N VAL A 556 57.21 3.51 1.20
CA VAL A 556 57.41 3.66 2.68
C VAL A 556 57.62 5.05 3.38
N ARG A 557 56.54 5.48 4.07
CA ARG A 557 56.41 6.13 5.42
C ARG A 557 56.61 7.65 5.68
N THR A 558 55.70 8.12 6.56
CA THR A 558 55.74 9.28 7.50
C THR A 558 55.78 10.70 6.89
N THR A 559 55.04 11.70 7.38
CA THR A 559 54.30 11.83 8.68
C THR A 559 52.96 12.57 8.51
N SER A 560 52.18 12.64 9.59
CA SER A 560 50.91 13.36 9.80
C SER A 560 50.74 14.73 9.12
N GLU A 561 49.51 15.03 8.65
CA GLU A 561 48.64 16.04 9.28
C GLU A 561 47.16 15.96 8.83
N GLU A 562 46.29 16.33 9.77
CA GLU A 562 44.83 16.59 9.80
C GLU A 562 43.88 16.17 8.65
N ALA A 563 42.77 15.53 9.02
CA ALA A 563 41.65 15.19 8.15
C ALA A 563 40.46 16.18 8.31
N PRO A 564 39.74 16.53 7.23
CA PRO A 564 38.46 17.23 7.34
C PRO A 564 37.38 16.28 7.89
N SER A 565 36.49 16.82 8.73
CA SER A 565 35.42 16.08 9.40
C SER A 565 34.33 15.60 8.44
N ASP A 566 33.60 14.57 8.86
CA ASP A 566 32.42 14.04 8.18
C ASP A 566 31.41 15.15 7.82
N ALA A 567 30.96 15.14 6.58
CA ALA A 567 29.84 15.94 6.10
C ALA A 567 28.78 14.98 5.56
N GLU A 568 27.54 15.16 6.01
CA GLU A 568 26.44 14.21 5.85
C GLU A 568 26.17 13.86 4.37
N SER A 569 26.15 12.56 4.04
CA SER A 569 25.65 12.05 2.75
C SER A 569 24.12 12.09 2.68
N MET A 570 23.53 13.21 3.11
CA MET A 570 22.15 13.55 2.78
C MET A 570 22.05 13.69 1.26
N PHE A 571 20.91 13.33 0.66
CA PHE A 571 20.69 13.55 -0.78
C PHE A 571 20.89 15.04 -1.11
N GLU A 572 21.96 15.40 -1.83
CA GLU A 572 22.15 16.76 -2.34
C GLU A 572 21.07 17.06 -3.39
N ILE A 573 19.94 17.60 -2.94
CA ILE A 573 18.85 18.07 -3.80
C ILE A 573 19.30 19.38 -4.45
N LYS A 574 20.10 19.25 -5.51
CA LYS A 574 20.64 20.35 -6.32
C LYS A 574 19.52 21.31 -6.72
N GLU A 575 19.68 22.59 -6.39
CA GLU A 575 18.70 23.60 -6.72
C GLU A 575 18.59 23.79 -8.23
N VAL A 576 17.40 23.55 -8.78
CA VAL A 576 17.12 23.67 -10.21
C VAL A 576 16.62 25.08 -10.50
N VAL A 577 17.31 25.78 -11.41
CA VAL A 577 16.84 27.09 -11.91
C VAL A 577 15.48 26.91 -12.61
N PRO A 578 14.43 27.64 -12.19
CA PRO A 578 13.08 27.43 -12.72
C PRO A 578 12.98 27.80 -14.20
N THR A 579 12.34 26.95 -14.99
CA THR A 579 12.10 27.18 -16.43
C THR A 579 10.61 27.30 -16.74
N TYR A 580 10.24 28.04 -17.79
CA TYR A 580 8.85 28.40 -18.08
C TYR A 580 8.42 27.89 -19.44
N TRP A 581 7.22 27.29 -19.50
CA TRP A 581 6.71 26.57 -20.67
C TRP A 581 5.25 26.92 -20.92
N LEU A 582 4.86 26.98 -22.20
CA LEU A 582 3.49 27.21 -22.64
C LEU A 582 3.01 26.00 -23.46
N PHE A 583 1.98 25.33 -22.96
CA PHE A 583 1.26 24.27 -23.64
C PHE A 583 0.06 24.85 -24.39
N VAL A 584 -0.13 24.46 -25.66
CA VAL A 584 -1.18 24.96 -26.54
C VAL A 584 -1.85 23.78 -27.26
N ALA A 585 -3.16 23.60 -27.07
CA ALA A 585 -3.94 22.62 -27.83
C ALA A 585 -4.86 23.30 -28.84
N ARG A 586 -4.87 22.77 -30.06
CA ARG A 586 -5.58 23.32 -31.21
C ARG A 586 -6.72 22.42 -31.69
N GLU A 587 -7.68 23.06 -32.34
CA GLU A 587 -8.88 22.46 -32.94
C GLU A 587 -8.56 21.34 -33.96
N ASN A 588 -7.40 21.39 -34.61
CA ASN A 588 -6.94 20.33 -35.53
C ASN A 588 -6.31 19.11 -34.82
N GLY A 589 -6.42 19.00 -33.49
CA GLY A 589 -5.90 17.88 -32.69
C GLY A 589 -4.42 17.97 -32.32
N VAL A 590 -3.74 19.06 -32.66
CA VAL A 590 -2.31 19.25 -32.37
C VAL A 590 -2.11 19.83 -30.97
N LEU A 591 -1.18 19.25 -30.21
CA LEU A 591 -0.61 19.82 -28.99
C LEU A 591 0.82 20.34 -29.28
N GLU A 592 1.10 21.57 -28.89
CA GLU A 592 2.38 22.27 -29.05
C GLU A 592 2.93 22.68 -27.67
N ILE A 593 4.24 22.52 -27.44
CA ILE A 593 4.92 23.05 -26.25
C ILE A 593 5.98 24.06 -26.69
N TYR A 594 5.86 25.28 -26.18
CA TYR A 594 6.75 26.41 -26.42
C TYR A 594 7.57 26.74 -25.17
N SER A 595 8.83 27.13 -25.34
CA SER A 595 9.62 27.76 -24.27
C SER A 595 9.18 29.21 -24.06
N LEU A 596 9.20 29.66 -22.80
CA LEU A 596 9.04 31.07 -22.44
C LEU A 596 10.37 31.62 -21.87
N PRO A 597 10.74 32.87 -22.16
CA PRO A 597 9.98 33.90 -22.88
C PRO A 597 10.15 33.88 -24.42
N GLU A 598 10.95 32.96 -24.98
CA GLU A 598 11.38 33.01 -26.40
C GLU A 598 10.31 32.62 -27.43
N TYR A 599 9.27 31.88 -27.03
CA TYR A 599 8.26 31.29 -27.93
C TYR A 599 8.83 30.35 -29.02
N LYS A 600 9.96 29.68 -28.72
CA LYS A 600 10.50 28.61 -29.56
C LYS A 600 9.69 27.32 -29.33
N LEU A 601 9.20 26.71 -30.40
CA LEU A 601 8.55 25.40 -30.36
C LEU A 601 9.59 24.32 -30.03
N CYS A 602 9.34 23.52 -29.00
CA CYS A 602 10.26 22.48 -28.52
C CYS A 602 9.67 21.06 -28.49
N PHE A 603 8.35 20.91 -28.67
CA PHE A 603 7.67 19.60 -28.75
C PHE A 603 6.34 19.73 -29.49
N LEU A 604 5.98 18.76 -30.33
CA LEU A 604 4.72 18.75 -31.06
C LEU A 604 4.10 17.34 -31.14
N VAL A 605 2.81 17.20 -30.84
CA VAL A 605 2.03 15.95 -30.96
C VAL A 605 0.88 16.16 -31.93
N LYS A 606 0.78 15.34 -32.98
CA LYS A 606 -0.20 15.57 -34.08
C LYS A 606 -1.65 15.18 -33.75
N ASN A 607 -1.86 14.11 -32.97
CA ASN A 607 -3.17 13.51 -32.72
C ASN A 607 -3.45 13.40 -31.20
N PHE A 608 -3.28 14.49 -30.45
CA PHE A 608 -3.38 14.48 -28.99
C PHE A 608 -4.76 14.00 -28.44
N PRO A 609 -5.93 14.40 -28.98
CA PRO A 609 -7.24 13.97 -28.48
C PRO A 609 -7.48 12.45 -28.56
N MET A 610 -6.69 11.72 -29.36
CA MET A 610 -6.84 10.27 -29.51
C MET A 610 -6.41 9.49 -28.26
N GLY A 611 -5.75 10.13 -27.29
CA GLY A 611 -5.42 9.49 -26.00
C GLY A 611 -4.39 8.36 -26.13
N GLN A 612 -3.34 8.56 -26.94
CA GLN A 612 -2.28 7.59 -27.19
C GLN A 612 -1.53 7.21 -25.89
N LYS A 613 -1.08 5.96 -25.77
CA LYS A 613 -0.42 5.45 -24.55
C LYS A 613 0.92 6.14 -24.23
N VAL A 614 1.61 6.65 -25.24
CA VAL A 614 2.82 7.47 -25.11
C VAL A 614 2.73 8.60 -26.13
N LEU A 615 2.98 9.84 -25.72
CA LEU A 615 3.10 10.99 -26.62
C LEU A 615 4.56 11.14 -27.05
N VAL A 616 4.78 11.35 -28.34
CA VAL A 616 6.11 11.41 -28.97
C VAL A 616 6.20 12.64 -29.89
N ASP A 617 7.33 13.34 -29.80
CA ASP A 617 7.63 14.52 -30.62
C ASP A 617 7.58 14.22 -32.13
N SER A 618 6.82 15.05 -32.85
CA SER A 618 6.45 14.86 -34.25
C SER A 618 7.00 15.99 -35.12
N VAL A 619 7.74 15.64 -36.18
CA VAL A 619 8.35 16.64 -37.08
C VAL A 619 7.29 17.49 -37.77
N GLN A 620 7.55 18.80 -37.84
CA GLN A 620 6.92 19.68 -38.82
C GLN A 620 7.31 19.22 -40.24
N MET A 621 6.33 18.85 -41.05
CA MET A 621 6.48 18.85 -42.51
C MET A 621 5.79 20.10 -43.06
N THR A 622 6.49 21.24 -43.00
CA THR A 622 6.08 22.47 -43.67
C THR A 622 6.35 22.38 -45.18
N ALA A 623 5.54 21.60 -45.89
CA ALA A 623 5.61 21.46 -47.34
C ALA A 623 4.22 21.19 -47.94
N PRO A 624 3.56 22.19 -48.57
CA PRO A 624 2.38 21.97 -49.41
C PRO A 624 2.80 21.42 -50.79
N SER A 625 3.42 20.23 -50.82
CA SER A 625 3.85 19.56 -52.06
C SER A 625 2.64 18.91 -52.75
N GLY A 626 2.12 19.56 -53.79
CA GLY A 626 0.83 19.24 -54.39
C GLY A 626 0.70 17.82 -54.96
N THR A 627 -0.05 16.97 -54.26
CA THR A 627 -0.60 15.70 -54.79
C THR A 627 -2.08 15.60 -54.41
N LYS A 628 -2.97 15.95 -55.35
CA LYS A 628 -4.43 16.07 -55.18
C LYS A 628 -5.18 14.73 -55.01
N SER A 629 -4.54 13.75 -54.39
CA SER A 629 -5.06 12.40 -54.17
C SER A 629 -5.21 12.03 -52.69
N SER A 630 -4.63 12.80 -51.75
CA SER A 630 -4.68 12.49 -50.31
C SER A 630 -5.75 13.25 -49.51
N GLU A 631 -6.16 14.44 -49.96
CA GLU A 631 -6.99 15.37 -49.17
C GLU A 631 -8.39 14.79 -48.84
N LYS A 632 -8.95 13.95 -49.71
CA LYS A 632 -10.25 13.28 -49.47
C LYS A 632 -10.26 12.26 -48.34
N LEU A 633 -9.11 11.90 -47.76
CA LEU A 633 -9.01 11.03 -46.59
C LEU A 633 -8.69 11.79 -45.29
N SER A 634 -8.15 13.01 -45.36
CA SER A 634 -7.97 13.87 -44.19
C SER A 634 -9.27 14.54 -43.75
N ASP A 635 -10.04 15.07 -44.70
CA ASP A 635 -11.18 15.94 -44.37
C ASP A 635 -12.30 15.15 -43.69
N MET A 636 -12.54 13.91 -44.13
CA MET A 636 -13.46 12.95 -43.48
C MET A 636 -13.01 12.49 -42.08
N SER A 637 -11.78 12.81 -41.64
CA SER A 637 -11.32 12.48 -40.28
C SER A 637 -11.59 13.61 -39.28
N HIS A 638 -11.60 14.87 -39.73
CA HIS A 638 -11.76 16.04 -38.85
C HIS A 638 -13.14 16.12 -38.17
N GLU A 639 -14.22 15.72 -38.86
CA GLU A 639 -15.58 15.66 -38.27
C GLU A 639 -15.75 14.57 -37.19
N SER A 640 -14.71 13.77 -36.91
CA SER A 640 -14.78 12.61 -36.00
C SER A 640 -13.75 12.61 -34.87
N MET A 641 -13.04 13.72 -34.67
CA MET A 641 -12.03 13.84 -33.61
C MET A 641 -12.63 14.37 -32.29
N PRO A 642 -12.31 13.76 -31.13
CA PRO A 642 -12.69 14.28 -29.82
C PRO A 642 -12.18 15.71 -29.56
N VAL A 643 -12.95 16.51 -28.83
CA VAL A 643 -12.66 17.93 -28.57
C VAL A 643 -11.91 18.09 -27.23
N VAL A 644 -10.79 18.81 -27.25
CA VAL A 644 -10.09 19.19 -26.02
C VAL A 644 -10.79 20.38 -25.39
N HIS A 645 -11.43 20.17 -24.24
CA HIS A 645 -12.05 21.24 -23.46
C HIS A 645 -11.03 21.98 -22.58
N GLU A 646 -10.05 21.25 -22.04
CA GLU A 646 -9.25 21.73 -20.91
C GLU A 646 -7.88 21.04 -20.88
N ILE A 647 -6.82 21.77 -20.50
CA ILE A 647 -5.48 21.24 -20.23
C ILE A 647 -4.93 21.91 -18.97
N LEU A 648 -4.32 21.11 -18.10
CA LEU A 648 -3.59 21.55 -16.92
C LEU A 648 -2.24 20.80 -16.86
N VAL A 649 -1.17 21.52 -16.55
CA VAL A 649 0.16 20.92 -16.30
C VAL A 649 0.65 21.34 -14.93
N VAL A 650 0.97 20.36 -14.08
CA VAL A 650 1.34 20.56 -12.67
C VAL A 650 2.54 19.71 -12.30
N GLY A 651 3.47 20.30 -11.55
CA GLY A 651 4.52 19.55 -10.87
C GLY A 651 3.99 19.09 -9.53
N LEU A 652 4.06 17.79 -9.25
CA LEU A 652 3.57 17.16 -8.02
C LEU A 652 4.65 16.29 -7.38
N GLY A 653 4.35 15.69 -6.22
CA GLY A 653 5.31 14.95 -5.42
C GLY A 653 6.35 15.85 -4.73
N ILE A 654 7.43 15.25 -4.22
CA ILE A 654 8.45 15.97 -3.44
C ILE A 654 9.09 17.10 -4.27
N ARG A 655 9.07 18.33 -3.73
CA ARG A 655 9.49 19.58 -4.41
C ARG A 655 8.98 19.72 -5.86
N HIS A 656 7.75 19.26 -6.14
CA HIS A 656 7.13 19.28 -7.47
C HIS A 656 7.88 18.51 -8.58
N SER A 657 8.71 17.52 -8.20
CA SER A 657 9.61 16.76 -9.07
C SER A 657 8.95 15.89 -10.15
N ARG A 658 7.63 15.67 -10.11
CA ARG A 658 6.90 14.81 -11.06
C ARG A 658 5.86 15.62 -11.84
N PRO A 659 6.17 16.05 -13.08
CA PRO A 659 5.23 16.79 -13.92
C PRO A 659 4.14 15.87 -14.49
N LEU A 660 2.88 16.20 -14.22
CA LEU A 660 1.72 15.61 -14.86
C LEU A 660 1.09 16.58 -15.86
N LEU A 661 0.72 16.05 -17.03
CA LEU A 661 -0.15 16.69 -18.02
C LEU A 661 -1.53 16.05 -17.92
N LEU A 662 -2.52 16.83 -17.47
CA LEU A 662 -3.92 16.44 -17.42
C LEU A 662 -4.68 17.13 -18.55
N ALA A 663 -5.59 16.42 -19.22
CA ALA A 663 -6.46 16.98 -20.24
C ALA A 663 -7.87 16.37 -20.19
N ARG A 664 -8.88 17.22 -20.37
CA ARG A 664 -10.29 16.82 -20.51
C ARG A 664 -10.68 16.83 -21.98
N VAL A 665 -11.09 15.67 -22.49
CA VAL A 665 -11.34 15.45 -23.91
C VAL A 665 -12.70 14.75 -24.06
N ASP A 666 -13.69 15.46 -24.60
CA ASP A 666 -15.12 15.11 -24.50
C ASP A 666 -15.50 14.65 -23.07
N GLU A 667 -15.95 13.40 -22.94
CA GLU A 667 -16.37 12.72 -21.69
C GLU A 667 -15.22 11.90 -21.03
N ASP A 668 -13.99 11.95 -21.56
CA ASP A 668 -12.81 11.26 -21.02
C ASP A 668 -11.85 12.23 -20.30
N LEU A 669 -11.23 11.73 -19.21
CA LEU A 669 -10.01 12.32 -18.63
C LEU A 669 -8.78 11.61 -19.21
N LEU A 670 -7.72 12.37 -19.49
CA LEU A 670 -6.41 11.85 -19.86
C LEU A 670 -5.34 12.40 -18.90
N ILE A 671 -4.71 11.52 -18.12
CA ILE A 671 -3.57 11.87 -17.26
C ILE A 671 -2.29 11.28 -17.87
N TYR A 672 -1.25 12.10 -17.97
CA TYR A 672 0.07 11.73 -18.48
C TYR A 672 1.19 12.10 -17.51
N GLU A 673 2.12 11.18 -17.29
CA GLU A 673 3.37 11.41 -16.56
C GLU A 673 4.51 11.76 -17.53
N ALA A 674 5.27 12.82 -17.25
CA ALA A 674 6.49 13.14 -17.97
C ALA A 674 7.66 12.25 -17.51
N PHE A 675 8.41 11.68 -18.45
CA PHE A 675 9.62 10.90 -18.17
C PHE A 675 10.77 11.30 -19.12
N PRO A 676 12.04 11.28 -18.66
CA PRO A 676 13.18 11.67 -19.48
C PRO A 676 13.40 10.69 -20.64
N PHE A 677 13.81 11.20 -21.81
CA PHE A 677 14.04 10.38 -23.00
C PHE A 677 15.09 11.01 -23.92
N TYR A 678 16.25 10.35 -24.04
CA TYR A 678 17.44 10.91 -24.70
C TYR A 678 17.79 10.31 -26.07
N GLU A 679 17.13 9.22 -26.51
CA GLU A 679 17.54 8.48 -27.73
C GLU A 679 17.28 9.27 -29.02
N THR A 680 16.14 9.97 -29.12
CA THR A 680 15.81 10.79 -30.30
C THR A 680 16.45 12.17 -30.18
N GLN A 681 17.77 12.21 -30.35
CA GLN A 681 18.58 13.43 -30.23
C GLN A 681 18.20 14.45 -31.32
N ARG A 682 17.63 15.58 -30.90
CA ARG A 682 17.45 16.79 -31.72
C ARG A 682 17.84 18.02 -30.91
N GLU A 683 18.47 18.97 -31.57
CA GLU A 683 18.88 20.23 -30.97
C GLU A 683 17.66 21.14 -30.75
N GLY A 684 17.52 21.71 -29.55
CA GLY A 684 16.43 22.63 -29.22
C GLY A 684 15.04 22.01 -29.02
N HIS A 685 14.90 20.69 -29.11
CA HIS A 685 13.67 19.96 -28.74
C HIS A 685 13.75 19.42 -27.30
N LEU A 686 12.60 19.21 -26.66
CA LEU A 686 12.50 18.68 -25.30
C LEU A 686 12.87 17.19 -25.23
N LYS A 687 13.74 16.83 -24.29
CA LYS A 687 14.30 15.47 -24.11
C LYS A 687 13.51 14.64 -23.11
N LEU A 688 12.19 14.63 -23.30
CA LEU A 688 11.23 13.89 -22.51
C LEU A 688 10.13 13.29 -23.39
N ARG A 689 9.37 12.36 -22.83
CA ARG A 689 8.12 11.85 -23.40
C ARG A 689 7.05 11.81 -22.30
N PHE A 690 5.80 11.66 -22.71
CA PHE A 690 4.66 11.58 -21.81
C PHE A 690 4.03 10.19 -21.89
N LYS A 691 3.87 9.50 -20.75
CA LYS A 691 3.26 8.18 -20.63
C LYS A 691 1.86 8.32 -20.04
N LYS A 692 0.84 7.74 -20.69
CA LYS A 692 -0.53 7.74 -20.16
C LYS A 692 -0.58 6.93 -18.87
N MET A 693 -1.24 7.45 -17.84
CA MET A 693 -1.49 6.77 -16.59
C MET A 693 -2.82 6.00 -16.62
N SER A 694 -2.96 5.00 -15.75
CA SER A 694 -4.22 4.25 -15.55
C SER A 694 -5.02 4.86 -14.41
N HIS A 695 -6.31 5.11 -14.63
CA HIS A 695 -7.25 5.61 -13.63
C HIS A 695 -8.67 5.14 -13.95
N ASP A 696 -9.48 4.90 -12.92
CA ASP A 696 -10.87 4.42 -13.03
C ASP A 696 -11.91 5.56 -12.95
N ILE A 697 -11.48 6.78 -13.27
CA ILE A 697 -12.29 8.01 -13.19
C ILE A 697 -13.22 8.12 -14.40
N PHE A 698 -14.51 8.36 -14.13
CA PHE A 698 -15.53 8.64 -15.13
C PHE A 698 -16.05 10.09 -14.98
N LEU A 699 -15.95 10.88 -16.05
CA LEU A 699 -16.53 12.24 -16.11
C LEU A 699 -18.02 12.24 -16.49
N ARG A 700 -18.49 11.16 -17.14
CA ARG A 700 -19.79 11.06 -17.79
C ARG A 700 -20.96 11.02 -16.80
N GLU A 701 -21.98 11.84 -17.04
CA GLU A 701 -23.27 11.77 -16.34
C GLU A 701 -24.10 10.55 -16.79
N ARG A 702 -24.75 9.86 -15.85
CA ARG A 702 -25.69 8.78 -16.14
C ARG A 702 -27.02 9.37 -16.65
N LYS A 703 -27.17 9.48 -17.97
CA LYS A 703 -28.39 10.03 -18.61
C LYS A 703 -29.62 9.15 -18.32
N TYR A 704 -30.62 9.70 -17.62
CA TYR A 704 -31.86 9.01 -17.28
C TYR A 704 -32.91 9.16 -18.40
N LYS A 705 -33.63 8.08 -18.72
CA LYS A 705 -34.64 8.06 -19.81
C LYS A 705 -35.85 9.00 -19.60
N THR A 706 -35.96 9.56 -18.41
CA THR A 706 -37.00 10.46 -17.92
C THR A 706 -36.57 11.92 -17.86
N GLN A 707 -35.27 12.23 -18.00
CA GLN A 707 -34.81 13.61 -18.20
C GLN A 707 -35.23 14.08 -19.59
N LYS A 708 -36.12 15.07 -19.64
CA LYS A 708 -35.97 16.12 -20.65
C LYS A 708 -34.75 16.96 -20.24
N PRO A 709 -33.88 17.40 -21.16
CA PRO A 709 -32.92 18.45 -20.86
C PRO A 709 -33.71 19.75 -20.71
N GLU A 710 -34.06 20.13 -19.48
CA GLU A 710 -34.87 21.34 -19.25
C GLU A 710 -34.07 22.63 -19.53
N ASN A 711 -32.72 22.55 -19.59
CA ASN A 711 -31.84 23.53 -20.22
C ASN A 711 -30.60 22.86 -20.85
N GLU A 712 -30.64 22.55 -22.15
CA GLU A 712 -29.42 22.11 -22.88
C GLU A 712 -28.28 23.15 -22.82
N GLU A 713 -28.62 24.43 -22.70
CA GLU A 713 -27.64 25.52 -22.64
C GLU A 713 -26.88 25.54 -21.31
N GLU A 714 -27.52 25.19 -20.19
CA GLU A 714 -26.87 25.07 -18.89
C GLU A 714 -25.93 23.85 -18.82
N GLU A 715 -26.31 22.72 -19.41
CA GLU A 715 -25.42 21.56 -19.54
C GLU A 715 -24.16 21.91 -20.35
N LYS A 716 -24.33 22.57 -21.51
CA LYS A 716 -23.20 23.04 -22.35
C LYS A 716 -22.35 24.08 -21.60
N ALA A 717 -22.98 24.99 -20.87
CA ALA A 717 -22.33 26.00 -20.03
C ALA A 717 -21.73 25.46 -18.72
N PHE A 718 -21.93 24.18 -18.39
CA PHE A 718 -21.21 23.47 -17.33
C PHE A 718 -20.04 22.66 -17.89
N GLN A 719 -20.24 21.99 -19.03
CA GLN A 719 -19.19 21.24 -19.75
C GLN A 719 -18.08 22.16 -20.30
N SER A 720 -18.36 23.45 -20.50
CA SER A 720 -17.37 24.46 -20.92
C SER A 720 -16.53 25.06 -19.78
N ARG A 721 -16.83 24.78 -18.50
CA ARG A 721 -16.10 25.33 -17.35
C ARG A 721 -14.77 24.61 -17.09
N GLN A 722 -13.86 25.27 -16.38
CA GLN A 722 -12.67 24.62 -15.81
C GLN A 722 -13.08 23.63 -14.71
N TRP A 723 -12.71 22.36 -14.85
CA TRP A 723 -12.99 21.30 -13.90
C TRP A 723 -11.74 20.85 -13.12
N LEU A 724 -10.52 21.13 -13.61
CA LEU A 724 -9.25 20.77 -13.00
C LEU A 724 -8.71 21.93 -12.17
N HIS A 725 -8.77 21.80 -10.84
CA HIS A 725 -8.37 22.82 -9.88
C HIS A 725 -7.11 22.36 -9.12
N PRO A 726 -5.91 22.88 -9.44
CA PRO A 726 -4.69 22.51 -8.71
C PRO A 726 -4.72 23.05 -7.28
N PHE A 727 -4.15 22.31 -6.34
CA PHE A 727 -3.99 22.74 -4.96
C PHE A 727 -2.65 22.30 -4.35
N SER A 728 -2.21 23.04 -3.35
CA SER A 728 -1.02 22.77 -2.56
C SER A 728 -1.33 22.89 -1.07
N ASP A 729 -0.77 21.98 -0.27
CA ASP A 729 -0.85 22.02 1.20
C ASP A 729 -2.28 22.03 1.80
N ILE A 730 -3.23 21.35 1.15
CA ILE A 730 -4.52 21.03 1.78
C ILE A 730 -4.27 19.87 2.75
N SER A 731 -4.32 20.18 4.05
CA SER A 731 -4.01 19.25 5.15
C SER A 731 -2.65 18.53 4.98
N GLY A 732 -1.64 19.21 4.41
CA GLY A 732 -0.32 18.64 4.11
C GLY A 732 -0.19 17.96 2.73
N TYR A 733 -1.28 17.83 1.97
CA TYR A 733 -1.29 17.19 0.65
C TYR A 733 -1.36 18.20 -0.51
N SER A 734 -0.70 17.87 -1.61
CA SER A 734 -0.74 18.63 -2.88
C SER A 734 -1.27 17.75 -4.01
N GLY A 735 -1.94 18.35 -4.99
CA GLY A 735 -2.69 17.60 -5.98
C GLY A 735 -3.54 18.44 -6.93
N VAL A 736 -4.56 17.79 -7.51
CA VAL A 736 -5.59 18.43 -8.34
C VAL A 736 -6.96 17.92 -7.87
N PHE A 737 -7.90 18.83 -7.65
CA PHE A 737 -9.30 18.48 -7.45
C PHE A 737 -10.02 18.49 -8.79
N LEU A 738 -10.81 17.46 -9.05
CA LEU A 738 -11.63 17.31 -10.24
C LEU A 738 -13.09 17.61 -9.87
N CYS A 739 -13.59 18.77 -10.31
CA CYS A 739 -15.01 19.10 -10.33
C CYS A 739 -15.74 18.31 -11.43
N GLY A 740 -17.08 18.35 -11.42
CA GLY A 740 -17.92 17.68 -12.40
C GLY A 740 -19.12 16.98 -11.76
N TYR A 741 -19.79 16.14 -12.55
CA TYR A 741 -20.89 15.29 -12.09
C TYR A 741 -20.48 14.28 -11.01
N ARG A 742 -19.19 13.91 -10.98
CA ARG A 742 -18.62 12.89 -10.10
C ARG A 742 -17.23 13.36 -9.65
N PRO A 743 -17.13 14.06 -8.50
CA PRO A 743 -15.87 14.69 -8.09
C PRO A 743 -14.84 13.69 -7.56
N TYR A 744 -13.55 13.97 -7.81
CA TYR A 744 -12.41 13.19 -7.35
C TYR A 744 -11.25 14.07 -6.86
N TRP A 745 -10.54 13.57 -5.86
CA TRP A 745 -9.24 14.07 -5.42
C TRP A 745 -8.11 13.31 -6.12
N LEU A 746 -7.17 14.04 -6.72
CA LEU A 746 -5.93 13.51 -7.30
C LEU A 746 -4.75 13.92 -6.42
N PHE A 747 -4.36 13.09 -5.46
CA PHE A 747 -3.21 13.35 -4.58
C PHE A 747 -1.93 12.71 -5.12
N MET A 748 -0.78 13.35 -4.86
CA MET A 748 0.53 12.71 -5.01
C MET A 748 1.48 13.19 -3.90
N SER A 749 1.84 12.29 -3.00
CA SER A 749 2.77 12.53 -1.89
C SER A 749 4.24 12.49 -2.34
N SER A 750 5.16 12.61 -1.38
CA SER A 750 6.59 12.32 -1.56
C SER A 750 6.88 10.95 -2.21
N ARG A 751 5.99 9.96 -2.01
CA ARG A 751 6.07 8.61 -2.60
C ARG A 751 5.97 8.60 -4.13
N GLY A 752 5.42 9.65 -4.74
CA GLY A 752 5.36 9.79 -6.20
C GLY A 752 4.42 8.78 -6.89
N GLU A 753 3.43 8.26 -6.17
CA GLU A 753 2.29 7.50 -6.73
C GLU A 753 1.05 8.39 -6.75
N LEU A 754 0.25 8.29 -7.83
CA LEU A 754 -1.02 9.02 -7.96
C LEU A 754 -2.13 8.27 -7.19
N ARG A 755 -2.87 8.98 -6.34
CA ARG A 755 -4.06 8.48 -5.62
C ARG A 755 -5.30 9.18 -6.14
N CYS A 756 -6.38 8.43 -6.35
CA CYS A 756 -7.61 8.91 -7.00
C CYS A 756 -8.84 8.59 -6.12
N HIS A 757 -9.22 9.52 -5.24
CA HIS A 757 -10.26 9.28 -4.22
C HIS A 757 -11.57 10.01 -4.54
N PRO A 758 -12.71 9.32 -4.71
CA PRO A 758 -13.99 9.96 -5.02
C PRO A 758 -14.57 10.76 -3.83
N MET A 759 -15.44 11.74 -4.09
CA MET A 759 -16.15 12.51 -3.04
C MET A 759 -17.68 12.52 -3.28
N PHE A 760 -18.30 11.34 -3.36
CA PHE A 760 -19.70 11.16 -3.79
C PHE A 760 -20.78 11.40 -2.70
N VAL A 761 -20.44 12.09 -1.60
CA VAL A 761 -21.36 12.32 -0.47
C VAL A 761 -22.21 13.59 -0.62
N ASP A 762 -21.70 14.58 -1.37
CA ASP A 762 -22.37 15.88 -1.69
C ASP A 762 -22.91 15.93 -3.14
N GLY A 763 -22.76 14.83 -3.90
CA GLY A 763 -23.17 14.76 -5.31
C GLY A 763 -22.25 15.56 -6.27
N PRO A 764 -22.80 16.15 -7.34
CA PRO A 764 -22.05 16.98 -8.29
C PRO A 764 -21.48 18.26 -7.66
N ILE A 765 -20.24 18.59 -8.00
CA ILE A 765 -19.55 19.80 -7.53
C ILE A 765 -19.19 20.68 -8.73
N HIS A 766 -19.62 21.95 -8.68
CA HIS A 766 -19.44 22.90 -9.77
C HIS A 766 -18.14 23.71 -9.68
N CYS A 767 -17.69 24.04 -8.47
CA CYS A 767 -16.51 24.87 -8.22
C CYS A 767 -15.77 24.41 -6.98
N PHE A 768 -14.46 24.65 -6.94
CA PHE A 768 -13.55 24.31 -5.83
C PHE A 768 -12.45 25.37 -5.71
N ALA A 769 -11.98 25.64 -4.49
CA ALA A 769 -10.76 26.40 -4.24
C ALA A 769 -10.07 25.96 -2.94
N PRO A 770 -8.72 25.96 -2.86
CA PRO A 770 -8.01 25.80 -1.59
C PRO A 770 -8.32 26.97 -0.64
N PHE A 771 -8.38 26.74 0.67
CA PHE A 771 -8.68 27.80 1.63
C PHE A 771 -7.94 27.61 2.95
N HIS A 772 -7.11 28.60 3.29
CA HIS A 772 -6.44 28.66 4.58
C HIS A 772 -6.79 29.97 5.27
N ASN A 773 -7.51 29.86 6.39
CA ASN A 773 -7.85 30.94 7.30
C ASN A 773 -7.66 30.46 8.76
N VAL A 774 -7.78 31.36 9.74
CA VAL A 774 -7.72 31.07 11.19
C VAL A 774 -8.74 29.99 11.58
N ASN A 775 -9.99 30.14 11.14
CA ASN A 775 -11.09 29.22 11.45
C ASN A 775 -11.09 27.94 10.58
N CYS A 776 -10.23 27.88 9.56
CA CYS A 776 -10.13 26.77 8.62
C CYS A 776 -8.66 26.57 8.19
N PRO A 777 -7.84 25.94 9.04
CA PRO A 777 -6.43 25.70 8.74
C PRO A 777 -6.30 24.66 7.61
N LYS A 778 -5.63 25.03 6.51
CA LYS A 778 -5.29 24.12 5.39
C LYS A 778 -6.49 23.32 4.84
N GLY A 779 -7.65 23.96 4.73
CA GLY A 779 -8.89 23.41 4.20
C GLY A 779 -9.18 23.82 2.76
N PHE A 780 -10.46 23.84 2.40
CA PHE A 780 -10.96 24.15 1.07
C PHE A 780 -12.42 24.65 1.08
N LEU A 781 -12.84 25.12 -0.08
CA LEU A 781 -14.18 25.61 -0.39
C LEU A 781 -14.71 24.82 -1.59
N HIS A 782 -15.99 24.44 -1.58
CA HIS A 782 -16.66 23.92 -2.77
C HIS A 782 -18.11 24.38 -2.88
N PHE A 783 -18.63 24.36 -4.11
CA PHE A 783 -20.06 24.58 -4.43
C PHE A 783 -20.70 23.28 -4.91
N ASN A 784 -21.77 22.83 -4.24
CA ASN A 784 -22.61 21.73 -4.71
C ASN A 784 -23.66 22.22 -5.75
N LYS A 785 -24.48 21.29 -6.27
CA LYS A 785 -25.51 21.58 -7.30
C LYS A 785 -26.65 22.49 -6.81
N GLN A 786 -26.80 22.65 -5.49
CA GLN A 786 -27.85 23.42 -4.85
C GLN A 786 -27.48 24.90 -4.72
N GLY A 787 -26.21 25.27 -4.91
CA GLY A 787 -25.70 26.62 -4.70
C GLY A 787 -25.24 26.89 -3.26
N GLU A 788 -24.97 25.84 -2.49
CA GLU A 788 -24.40 25.94 -1.15
C GLU A 788 -22.87 26.00 -1.24
N LEU A 789 -22.28 27.06 -0.68
CA LEU A 789 -20.85 27.19 -0.45
C LEU A 789 -20.51 26.49 0.89
N ARG A 790 -19.69 25.45 0.84
CA ARG A 790 -19.29 24.70 2.04
C ARG A 790 -17.81 24.91 2.34
N ILE A 791 -17.51 25.37 3.56
CA ILE A 791 -16.15 25.52 4.09
C ILE A 791 -15.77 24.22 4.76
N SER A 792 -14.74 23.54 4.26
CA SER A 792 -14.44 22.15 4.62
C SER A 792 -12.97 21.90 4.93
N THR A 793 -12.72 20.88 5.74
CA THR A 793 -11.37 20.33 6.01
C THR A 793 -11.33 18.83 5.70
N LEU A 794 -10.14 18.26 5.51
CA LEU A 794 -9.97 16.81 5.40
C LEU A 794 -9.78 16.20 6.80
N PRO A 795 -10.52 15.13 7.16
CA PRO A 795 -10.31 14.40 8.41
C PRO A 795 -8.87 13.92 8.62
N THR A 796 -8.16 14.56 9.55
CA THR A 796 -6.72 14.37 9.80
C THR A 796 -6.32 13.00 10.36
N HIS A 797 -7.30 12.18 10.76
CA HIS A 797 -7.07 10.84 11.27
C HIS A 797 -6.94 9.76 10.18
N LEU A 798 -7.10 10.12 8.90
CA LEU A 798 -6.94 9.24 7.74
C LEU A 798 -5.64 9.57 6.98
N THR A 799 -4.91 8.54 6.56
CA THR A 799 -3.82 8.69 5.58
C THR A 799 -4.41 8.59 4.18
N TYR A 800 -4.26 9.66 3.38
CA TYR A 800 -4.71 9.70 1.99
C TYR A 800 -3.66 9.16 0.99
N ASP A 801 -2.40 8.98 1.40
CA ASP A 801 -1.37 8.25 0.63
C ASP A 801 -1.47 6.72 0.82
N ALA A 802 -2.60 6.18 0.40
CA ALA A 802 -2.86 4.77 0.23
C ALA A 802 -3.88 4.60 -0.91
N PRO A 803 -4.04 3.40 -1.51
CA PRO A 803 -4.98 3.19 -2.62
C PRO A 803 -6.43 3.58 -2.27
N TRP A 804 -6.86 3.34 -1.03
CA TRP A 804 -8.06 3.91 -0.40
C TRP A 804 -7.62 4.65 0.89
N PRO A 805 -8.28 5.74 1.30
CA PRO A 805 -8.11 6.34 2.62
C PRO A 805 -8.11 5.33 3.77
N VAL A 806 -7.08 5.37 4.62
CA VAL A 806 -6.87 4.36 5.68
C VAL A 806 -6.45 4.97 7.02
N ARG A 807 -7.02 4.48 8.12
CA ARG A 807 -6.50 4.65 9.49
C ARG A 807 -6.03 3.29 10.00
N LYS A 808 -4.75 3.18 10.37
CA LYS A 808 -4.17 1.95 10.93
C LYS A 808 -3.97 2.08 12.43
N VAL A 809 -4.66 1.24 13.20
CA VAL A 809 -4.69 1.25 14.68
C VAL A 809 -3.81 0.09 15.19
N PRO A 810 -2.59 0.35 15.71
CA PRO A 810 -1.67 -0.71 16.11
C PRO A 810 -2.08 -1.36 17.43
N LEU A 811 -2.34 -2.67 17.41
CA LEU A 811 -2.72 -3.45 18.61
C LEU A 811 -1.53 -4.15 19.28
N ARG A 812 -0.41 -4.34 18.53
CA ARG A 812 0.82 -5.04 18.98
C ARG A 812 0.61 -6.51 19.42
N CYS A 813 -0.57 -7.07 19.16
CA CYS A 813 -0.96 -8.46 19.40
C CYS A 813 -1.80 -8.95 18.20
N THR A 814 -1.93 -10.27 17.99
CA THR A 814 -2.58 -10.84 16.80
C THR A 814 -4.09 -10.60 16.85
N PRO A 815 -4.72 -9.90 15.90
CA PRO A 815 -6.17 -9.73 15.85
C PRO A 815 -6.81 -10.85 15.01
N HIS A 816 -7.69 -11.64 15.62
CA HIS A 816 -8.33 -12.79 14.95
C HIS A 816 -9.72 -12.46 14.42
N PHE A 817 -10.51 -11.71 15.19
CA PHE A 817 -11.89 -11.36 14.85
C PHE A 817 -12.18 -9.90 15.18
N VAL A 818 -12.99 -9.27 14.32
CA VAL A 818 -13.62 -7.97 14.55
C VAL A 818 -15.12 -8.09 14.23
N ASN A 819 -15.98 -7.50 15.06
CA ASN A 819 -17.42 -7.50 14.83
C ASN A 819 -18.05 -6.20 15.34
N TYR A 820 -18.91 -5.57 14.53
CA TYR A 820 -19.63 -4.35 14.89
C TYR A 820 -20.92 -4.68 15.64
N HIS A 821 -21.08 -4.13 16.84
CA HIS A 821 -22.31 -4.23 17.61
C HIS A 821 -23.19 -3.01 17.34
N VAL A 822 -24.24 -3.22 16.55
CA VAL A 822 -25.12 -2.16 16.01
C VAL A 822 -25.77 -1.34 17.12
N ASP A 823 -26.35 -1.99 18.12
CA ASP A 823 -27.16 -1.35 19.17
C ASP A 823 -26.34 -0.38 20.05
N SER A 824 -25.03 -0.60 20.19
CA SER A 824 -24.12 0.27 20.97
C SER A 824 -23.14 1.09 20.13
N LYS A 825 -23.09 0.86 18.80
CA LYS A 825 -22.10 1.40 17.86
C LYS A 825 -20.64 1.20 18.27
N THR A 826 -20.31 0.03 18.82
CA THR A 826 -18.94 -0.33 19.26
C THR A 826 -18.39 -1.53 18.51
N TYR A 827 -17.07 -1.58 18.29
CA TYR A 827 -16.41 -2.75 17.73
C TYR A 827 -15.94 -3.69 18.84
N CYS A 828 -16.35 -4.96 18.76
CA CYS A 828 -15.79 -6.04 19.55
C CYS A 828 -14.62 -6.67 18.79
N VAL A 829 -13.46 -6.77 19.43
CA VAL A 829 -12.23 -7.32 18.84
C VAL A 829 -11.67 -8.41 19.74
N VAL A 830 -11.24 -9.50 19.10
CA VAL A 830 -10.57 -10.64 19.76
C VAL A 830 -9.10 -10.67 19.33
N THR A 831 -8.21 -10.69 20.31
CA THR A 831 -6.76 -10.74 20.12
C THR A 831 -6.16 -11.97 20.78
N SER A 832 -4.96 -12.38 20.33
CA SER A 832 -4.09 -13.29 21.08
C SER A 832 -2.70 -12.71 21.30
N GLN A 833 -2.07 -13.13 22.40
CA GLN A 833 -0.68 -12.88 22.71
C GLN A 833 0.05 -14.23 22.89
N PRO A 834 1.24 -14.42 22.31
CA PRO A 834 2.01 -15.66 22.47
C PRO A 834 2.78 -15.66 23.80
N ASP A 835 2.37 -16.51 24.74
CA ASP A 835 3.02 -16.72 26.03
C ASP A 835 3.83 -18.05 26.03
N PRO A 836 5.03 -18.14 26.65
CA PRO A 836 5.81 -19.39 26.68
C PRO A 836 5.15 -20.49 27.52
N CYS A 837 5.03 -21.68 26.96
CA CYS A 837 4.47 -22.85 27.62
C CYS A 837 5.55 -23.69 28.32
N ASN A 838 5.42 -23.82 29.64
CA ASN A 838 6.34 -24.59 30.49
C ASN A 838 5.75 -25.91 31.01
N HIS A 839 4.52 -26.27 30.64
CA HIS A 839 3.80 -27.41 31.18
C HIS A 839 3.04 -28.18 30.09
N LEU A 840 2.97 -29.51 30.21
CA LEU A 840 2.11 -30.35 29.37
C LEU A 840 0.85 -30.75 30.14
N VAL A 841 -0.32 -30.69 29.52
CA VAL A 841 -1.57 -31.20 30.11
C VAL A 841 -1.75 -32.67 29.74
N ARG A 842 -1.81 -33.54 30.75
CA ARG A 842 -2.18 -34.96 30.60
C ARG A 842 -3.53 -35.23 31.28
N PHE A 843 -4.21 -36.29 30.84
CA PHE A 843 -5.47 -36.73 31.43
C PHE A 843 -5.33 -38.16 31.99
N THR A 844 -5.55 -38.32 33.29
CA THR A 844 -5.44 -39.61 34.01
C THR A 844 -6.81 -40.16 34.39
N GLY A 845 -7.73 -40.14 33.41
CA GLY A 845 -9.15 -40.43 33.60
C GLY A 845 -9.98 -39.21 33.25
N GLU A 846 -10.70 -38.65 34.23
CA GLU A 846 -11.46 -37.40 34.05
C GLU A 846 -10.70 -36.14 34.52
N ASP A 847 -9.67 -36.32 35.36
CA ASP A 847 -8.87 -35.22 35.93
C ASP A 847 -7.73 -34.73 35.00
N LYS A 848 -7.33 -33.46 35.19
CA LYS A 848 -6.24 -32.80 34.47
C LYS A 848 -4.96 -32.79 35.33
N GLU A 849 -3.90 -33.41 34.84
CA GLU A 849 -2.55 -33.32 35.40
C GLU A 849 -1.68 -32.35 34.57
N TYR A 850 -0.89 -31.53 35.26
CA TYR A 850 0.01 -30.55 34.64
C TYR A 850 1.47 -30.96 34.90
N GLU A 851 2.13 -31.49 33.88
CA GLU A 851 3.52 -31.94 33.92
C GLU A 851 4.47 -30.77 33.60
N LEU A 852 5.28 -30.34 34.57
CA LEU A 852 6.26 -29.26 34.36
C LEU A 852 7.45 -29.76 33.50
N LEU A 853 7.79 -29.01 32.46
CA LEU A 853 8.88 -29.35 31.53
C LEU A 853 10.23 -28.83 32.05
N GLU A 854 10.85 -29.56 32.97
CA GLU A 854 12.22 -29.28 33.41
C GLU A 854 13.22 -29.47 32.26
N ARG A 855 13.87 -28.38 31.82
CA ARG A 855 14.82 -28.34 30.69
C ARG A 855 15.96 -27.36 31.00
N ASP A 856 17.03 -27.41 30.21
CA ASP A 856 18.21 -26.58 30.40
C ASP A 856 17.98 -25.10 30.01
N ALA A 857 18.93 -24.23 30.36
CA ALA A 857 18.82 -22.79 30.11
C ALA A 857 18.74 -22.42 28.62
N ARG A 858 19.33 -23.20 27.70
CA ARG A 858 19.28 -22.96 26.24
C ARG A 858 17.99 -23.47 25.59
N TYR A 859 17.16 -24.23 26.30
CA TYR A 859 15.92 -24.81 25.76
C TYR A 859 14.88 -23.75 25.38
N ILE A 860 14.43 -23.73 24.13
CA ILE A 860 13.38 -22.81 23.65
C ILE A 860 12.02 -23.46 23.88
N PHE A 861 11.25 -22.90 24.82
CA PHE A 861 9.89 -23.35 25.10
C PHE A 861 8.93 -23.02 23.94
N PRO A 862 7.96 -23.89 23.63
CA PRO A 862 6.92 -23.60 22.65
C PRO A 862 6.01 -22.46 23.15
N THR A 863 5.47 -21.66 22.22
CA THR A 863 4.54 -20.57 22.54
C THR A 863 3.08 -20.98 22.38
N MET A 864 2.22 -20.53 23.29
CA MET A 864 0.76 -20.68 23.21
C MET A 864 0.09 -19.32 23.05
N ASP A 865 -0.96 -19.26 22.23
CA ASP A 865 -1.77 -18.05 22.07
C ASP A 865 -2.79 -17.94 23.22
N LYS A 866 -2.59 -16.97 24.13
CA LYS A 866 -3.59 -16.60 25.14
C LYS A 866 -4.54 -15.57 24.56
N PHE A 867 -5.85 -15.89 24.55
CA PHE A 867 -6.88 -15.07 23.91
C PHE A 867 -7.52 -14.05 24.87
N SER A 868 -7.83 -12.86 24.35
CA SER A 868 -8.62 -11.84 25.05
C SER A 868 -9.64 -11.19 24.12
N LEU A 869 -10.76 -10.73 24.67
CA LEU A 869 -11.78 -9.93 24.00
C LEU A 869 -11.81 -8.53 24.61
N GLN A 870 -11.92 -7.49 23.76
CA GLN A 870 -11.94 -6.09 24.17
C GLN A 870 -12.94 -5.31 23.30
N LEU A 871 -13.57 -4.25 23.84
CA LEU A 871 -14.35 -3.30 23.04
C LEU A 871 -13.47 -2.12 22.62
N LEU A 872 -13.68 -1.62 21.40
CA LEU A 872 -13.13 -0.37 20.90
C LEU A 872 -14.26 0.58 20.51
N SER A 873 -14.05 1.87 20.79
CA SER A 873 -14.94 2.95 20.37
C SER A 873 -14.49 3.49 19.00
N PRO A 874 -15.38 3.59 17.98
CA PRO A 874 -15.03 4.21 16.70
C PRO A 874 -14.81 5.74 16.78
N VAL A 875 -15.08 6.35 17.94
CA VAL A 875 -14.83 7.78 18.18
C VAL A 875 -13.32 8.03 18.26
N SER A 876 -12.63 7.45 19.24
CA SER A 876 -11.19 7.64 19.43
C SER A 876 -10.33 6.53 18.79
N TRP A 877 -10.92 5.36 18.53
CA TRP A 877 -10.24 4.08 18.18
C TRP A 877 -9.36 3.51 19.31
N GLU A 878 -9.67 3.86 20.54
CA GLU A 878 -9.07 3.30 21.75
C GLU A 878 -9.90 2.15 22.32
N THR A 879 -9.27 1.33 23.15
CA THR A 879 -9.94 0.27 23.91
C THR A 879 -10.73 0.86 25.07
N ILE A 880 -11.97 0.41 25.24
CA ILE A 880 -12.84 0.91 26.31
C ILE A 880 -12.35 0.33 27.66
N PRO A 881 -12.00 1.17 28.66
CA PRO A 881 -11.55 0.69 29.96
C PRO A 881 -12.55 -0.25 30.63
N ASN A 882 -12.06 -1.19 31.44
CA ASN A 882 -12.88 -2.15 32.18
C ASN A 882 -13.76 -3.09 31.30
N THR A 883 -13.49 -3.20 29.98
CA THR A 883 -14.18 -4.14 29.06
C THR A 883 -13.36 -5.36 28.61
N ARG A 884 -12.11 -5.51 29.06
CA ARG A 884 -11.28 -6.67 28.73
C ARG A 884 -11.82 -7.94 29.40
N VAL A 885 -12.00 -9.00 28.62
CA VAL A 885 -12.33 -10.35 29.07
C VAL A 885 -11.24 -11.29 28.55
N ASP A 886 -10.40 -11.79 29.45
CA ASP A 886 -9.41 -12.82 29.13
C ASP A 886 -10.06 -14.22 29.14
N LEU A 887 -9.58 -15.10 28.26
CA LEU A 887 -9.99 -16.50 28.18
C LEU A 887 -9.08 -17.42 29.00
N ASP A 888 -9.52 -18.66 29.17
CA ASP A 888 -8.83 -19.66 29.99
C ASP A 888 -7.54 -20.15 29.29
N GLU A 889 -6.62 -20.75 30.04
CA GLU A 889 -5.41 -21.34 29.44
C GLU A 889 -5.75 -22.51 28.49
N TRP A 890 -5.04 -22.55 27.36
CA TRP A 890 -5.31 -23.43 26.21
C TRP A 890 -6.65 -23.20 25.48
N GLU A 891 -7.48 -22.23 25.90
CA GLU A 891 -8.75 -21.90 25.24
C GLU A 891 -8.56 -20.94 24.05
N HIS A 892 -8.77 -21.47 22.85
CA HIS A 892 -8.68 -20.74 21.59
C HIS A 892 -10.08 -20.31 21.13
N LEU A 893 -10.26 -19.05 20.73
CA LEU A 893 -11.53 -18.59 20.17
C LEU A 893 -11.65 -18.97 18.69
N THR A 894 -12.65 -19.76 18.33
CA THR A 894 -12.85 -20.27 16.97
C THR A 894 -13.76 -19.39 16.12
N CYS A 895 -14.71 -18.68 16.76
CA CYS A 895 -15.65 -17.81 16.07
C CYS A 895 -16.30 -16.76 16.99
N LEU A 896 -16.52 -15.57 16.44
CA LEU A 896 -17.26 -14.45 17.03
C LEU A 896 -18.33 -13.97 16.04
N LYS A 897 -19.57 -13.77 16.47
CA LYS A 897 -20.62 -13.09 15.70
C LYS A 897 -21.59 -12.32 16.59
N ASN A 898 -22.01 -11.15 16.12
CA ASN A 898 -23.30 -10.57 16.51
C ASN A 898 -24.45 -11.44 15.97
N VAL A 899 -25.41 -11.78 16.83
CA VAL A 899 -26.57 -12.63 16.55
C VAL A 899 -27.83 -12.01 17.15
N MET A 900 -28.87 -11.86 16.31
CA MET A 900 -30.21 -11.45 16.71
C MET A 900 -30.96 -12.67 17.24
N LEU A 901 -31.09 -12.76 18.56
CA LEU A 901 -31.80 -13.85 19.23
C LEU A 901 -33.19 -13.38 19.66
N SER A 902 -34.14 -14.32 19.68
CA SER A 902 -35.51 -14.06 20.12
C SER A 902 -35.53 -13.58 21.57
N SER A 903 -36.24 -12.48 21.83
CA SER A 903 -36.27 -11.82 23.14
C SER A 903 -37.61 -11.12 23.35
N GLU A 904 -38.31 -11.50 24.43
CA GLU A 904 -39.64 -11.00 24.78
C GLU A 904 -39.62 -9.53 25.26
N GLY A 905 -38.43 -8.96 25.52
CA GLY A 905 -38.24 -7.58 26.00
C GLY A 905 -38.08 -6.51 24.92
N THR A 906 -38.21 -6.84 23.63
CA THR A 906 -38.03 -5.88 22.52
C THR A 906 -39.27 -5.83 21.61
N THR A 907 -39.58 -4.66 21.04
CA THR A 907 -40.73 -4.45 20.15
C THR A 907 -40.63 -5.22 18.84
N THR A 908 -39.41 -5.57 18.42
CA THR A 908 -39.08 -6.43 17.27
C THR A 908 -39.17 -7.92 17.58
N GLY A 909 -39.28 -8.31 18.86
CA GLY A 909 -39.15 -9.70 19.32
C GLY A 909 -37.74 -10.29 19.19
N MET A 910 -36.73 -9.47 18.87
CA MET A 910 -35.33 -9.88 18.72
C MET A 910 -34.37 -8.83 19.29
N LYS A 911 -33.32 -9.29 19.98
CA LYS A 911 -32.22 -8.44 20.49
C LYS A 911 -30.87 -8.94 19.96
N GLY A 912 -29.94 -8.01 19.70
CA GLY A 912 -28.54 -8.31 19.39
C GLY A 912 -27.75 -8.81 20.60
N TYR A 913 -26.94 -9.84 20.39
CA TYR A 913 -25.98 -10.37 21.35
C TYR A 913 -24.70 -10.76 20.64
N LEU A 914 -23.55 -10.69 21.31
CA LEU A 914 -22.29 -11.23 20.78
C LEU A 914 -22.13 -12.67 21.27
N ALA A 915 -22.16 -13.63 20.35
CA ALA A 915 -21.92 -15.04 20.66
C ALA A 915 -20.51 -15.47 20.23
N LEU A 916 -19.83 -16.17 21.13
CA LEU A 916 -18.46 -16.66 20.99
C LEU A 916 -18.48 -18.20 21.07
N GLY A 917 -17.76 -18.84 20.16
CA GLY A 917 -17.41 -20.26 20.24
C GLY A 917 -15.92 -20.41 20.50
N THR A 918 -15.56 -21.26 21.45
CA THR A 918 -14.17 -21.51 21.84
C THR A 918 -13.86 -23.01 21.88
N ASN A 919 -12.57 -23.32 21.92
CA ASN A 919 -12.06 -24.69 21.99
C ASN A 919 -10.82 -24.81 22.87
N TYR A 920 -10.77 -25.80 23.75
CA TYR A 920 -9.59 -26.14 24.54
C TYR A 920 -8.68 -27.11 23.75
N CYS A 921 -7.47 -26.65 23.42
CA CYS A 921 -6.55 -27.29 22.48
C CYS A 921 -5.34 -27.93 23.16
N TYR A 922 -5.55 -28.95 24.01
CA TYR A 922 -4.48 -29.56 24.83
C TYR A 922 -3.48 -30.47 24.07
N GLY A 923 -3.71 -30.77 22.79
CA GLY A 923 -2.92 -31.72 21.99
C GLY A 923 -3.79 -32.67 21.17
N GLU A 924 -3.18 -33.61 20.44
CA GLU A 924 -3.89 -34.63 19.64
C GLU A 924 -4.42 -35.79 20.52
N ASP A 925 -3.65 -36.21 21.52
CA ASP A 925 -3.99 -37.32 22.42
C ASP A 925 -5.16 -37.02 23.38
N VAL A 926 -5.60 -35.76 23.47
CA VAL A 926 -6.59 -35.29 24.46
C VAL A 926 -7.91 -34.93 23.79
N THR A 927 -9.03 -35.38 24.37
CA THR A 927 -10.37 -35.07 23.84
C THR A 927 -10.70 -33.58 23.98
N SER A 928 -10.65 -32.87 22.86
CA SER A 928 -10.94 -31.44 22.78
C SER A 928 -12.41 -31.13 23.14
N ARG A 929 -12.62 -30.20 24.06
CA ARG A 929 -13.93 -29.64 24.48
C ARG A 929 -13.98 -28.17 24.10
N GLY A 930 -15.18 -27.60 23.97
CA GLY A 930 -15.36 -26.17 23.73
C GLY A 930 -16.32 -25.51 24.72
N ARG A 931 -16.46 -24.19 24.63
CA ARG A 931 -17.37 -23.39 25.46
C ARG A 931 -18.17 -22.43 24.56
N ILE A 932 -19.45 -22.23 24.90
CA ILE A 932 -20.29 -21.20 24.27
C ILE A 932 -20.43 -20.07 25.29
N ILE A 933 -20.10 -18.86 24.86
CA ILE A 933 -20.25 -17.63 25.65
C ILE A 933 -21.19 -16.70 24.89
N ILE A 934 -22.15 -16.08 25.59
CA ILE A 934 -23.04 -15.05 25.04
C ILE A 934 -22.88 -13.79 25.89
N LEU A 935 -22.55 -12.68 25.22
CA LEU A 935 -22.34 -11.37 25.80
C LEU A 935 -23.43 -10.40 25.33
N ASP A 936 -23.81 -9.51 26.23
CA ASP A 936 -24.70 -8.37 26.02
C ASP A 936 -23.88 -7.10 26.27
N ILE A 937 -23.89 -6.13 25.34
CA ILE A 937 -23.28 -4.83 25.55
C ILE A 937 -24.36 -3.88 26.05
N ILE A 938 -24.19 -3.42 27.29
CA ILE A 938 -25.14 -2.53 27.96
C ILE A 938 -24.57 -1.12 28.06
N ASP A 939 -25.45 -0.13 27.91
CA ASP A 939 -25.16 1.25 28.27
C ASP A 939 -25.26 1.45 29.78
N VAL A 940 -24.31 2.19 30.33
CA VAL A 940 -24.12 2.51 31.75
C VAL A 940 -23.79 4.01 31.85
N VAL A 941 -23.96 4.59 33.04
CA VAL A 941 -23.44 5.93 33.31
C VAL A 941 -21.90 5.89 33.29
N PRO A 942 -21.22 6.70 32.46
CA PRO A 942 -19.76 6.70 32.39
C PRO A 942 -19.12 7.22 33.68
N GLU A 943 -17.95 6.71 34.00
CA GLU A 943 -17.12 7.13 35.11
C GLU A 943 -16.62 8.58 34.89
N PRO A 944 -16.60 9.47 35.92
CA PRO A 944 -16.18 10.85 35.77
C PRO A 944 -14.77 10.98 35.17
N GLY A 945 -14.65 11.73 34.08
CA GLY A 945 -13.40 11.90 33.33
C GLY A 945 -13.12 10.81 32.28
N GLN A 946 -13.91 9.72 32.21
CA GLN A 946 -13.72 8.65 31.22
C GLN A 946 -15.01 8.40 30.39
N PRO A 947 -15.35 9.27 29.42
CA PRO A 947 -16.60 9.17 28.67
C PRO A 947 -16.77 7.86 27.88
N LEU A 948 -15.66 7.18 27.52
CA LEU A 948 -15.67 5.89 26.84
C LEU A 948 -16.33 4.77 27.67
N THR A 949 -16.29 4.86 29.01
CA THR A 949 -16.83 3.82 29.93
C THR A 949 -18.36 3.69 29.91
N LYS A 950 -19.06 4.46 29.06
CA LYS A 950 -20.50 4.33 28.81
C LYS A 950 -20.92 2.90 28.44
N ASN A 951 -20.12 2.17 27.65
CA ASN A 951 -20.48 0.81 27.23
C ASN A 951 -19.76 -0.24 28.10
N LYS A 952 -20.51 -1.25 28.59
CA LYS A 952 -19.95 -2.35 29.40
C LYS A 952 -20.42 -3.71 28.92
N ILE A 953 -19.55 -4.71 29.03
CA ILE A 953 -19.87 -6.12 28.74
C ILE A 953 -20.59 -6.74 29.93
N LYS A 954 -21.69 -7.46 29.65
CA LYS A 954 -22.38 -8.36 30.56
C LYS A 954 -22.37 -9.78 29.99
N ILE A 955 -21.85 -10.76 30.73
CA ILE A 955 -21.98 -12.17 30.37
C ILE A 955 -23.43 -12.60 30.65
N VAL A 956 -24.11 -13.15 29.65
CA VAL A 956 -25.48 -13.69 29.74
C VAL A 956 -25.45 -15.20 29.92
N TYR A 957 -24.62 -15.89 29.15
CA TYR A 957 -24.43 -17.34 29.21
C TYR A 957 -22.95 -17.67 29.07
N SER A 958 -22.46 -18.64 29.84
CA SER A 958 -21.15 -19.27 29.64
C SER A 958 -21.21 -20.71 30.17
N LYS A 959 -21.15 -21.71 29.28
CA LYS A 959 -21.11 -23.14 29.66
C LYS A 959 -20.28 -23.96 28.67
N GLU A 960 -19.49 -24.90 29.22
CA GLU A 960 -18.79 -25.93 28.44
C GLU A 960 -19.76 -26.81 27.62
N GLN A 961 -19.24 -27.35 26.52
CA GLN A 961 -19.92 -28.24 25.59
C GLN A 961 -19.10 -29.54 25.43
N LYS A 962 -19.79 -30.63 25.09
CA LYS A 962 -19.20 -32.00 24.99
C LYS A 962 -18.24 -32.22 23.80
N GLY A 963 -17.83 -31.16 23.12
CA GLY A 963 -16.92 -31.18 21.97
C GLY A 963 -16.53 -29.76 21.56
N PRO A 964 -15.60 -29.59 20.60
CA PRO A 964 -15.13 -28.29 20.16
C PRO A 964 -16.29 -27.47 19.59
N VAL A 965 -16.43 -26.20 19.98
CA VAL A 965 -17.37 -25.28 19.32
C VAL A 965 -16.63 -24.66 18.16
N THR A 966 -17.05 -24.93 16.93
CA THR A 966 -16.23 -24.65 15.73
C THR A 966 -16.75 -23.52 14.85
N ALA A 967 -18.07 -23.28 14.88
CA ALA A 967 -18.72 -22.18 14.18
C ALA A 967 -20.08 -21.84 14.81
N LEU A 968 -20.45 -20.56 14.83
CA LEU A 968 -21.77 -20.06 15.28
C LEU A 968 -22.50 -19.32 14.16
N SER A 969 -23.84 -19.23 14.24
CA SER A 969 -24.67 -18.32 13.42
C SER A 969 -26.06 -18.09 14.06
N GLN A 970 -26.89 -17.26 13.44
CA GLN A 970 -28.31 -17.08 13.79
C GLN A 970 -29.24 -17.77 12.78
N VAL A 971 -30.38 -18.30 13.21
CA VAL A 971 -31.45 -18.81 12.33
C VAL A 971 -32.80 -18.48 12.94
N VAL A 972 -33.57 -17.55 12.34
CA VAL A 972 -34.96 -17.21 12.75
C VAL A 972 -35.08 -16.95 14.28
N GLY A 973 -34.19 -16.15 14.86
CA GLY A 973 -34.19 -15.85 16.31
C GLY A 973 -33.66 -16.97 17.22
N PHE A 974 -33.15 -18.07 16.66
CA PHE A 974 -32.45 -19.15 17.39
C PHE A 974 -30.93 -19.07 17.14
N LEU A 975 -30.14 -19.50 18.13
CA LEU A 975 -28.68 -19.63 18.01
C LEU A 975 -28.35 -20.97 17.34
N LEU A 976 -27.53 -20.96 16.29
CA LEU A 976 -26.97 -22.15 15.65
C LEU A 976 -25.51 -22.32 16.06
N SER A 977 -25.12 -23.53 16.46
CA SER A 977 -23.73 -23.88 16.77
C SER A 977 -23.31 -25.20 16.11
N ALA A 978 -22.16 -25.21 15.44
CA ALA A 978 -21.43 -26.44 15.15
C ALA A 978 -20.61 -26.85 16.39
N ILE A 979 -20.82 -28.08 16.85
CA ILE A 979 -20.15 -28.68 18.01
C ILE A 979 -19.62 -30.04 17.57
N GLY A 980 -18.30 -30.14 17.34
CA GLY A 980 -17.68 -31.29 16.70
C GLY A 980 -18.34 -31.65 15.37
N GLN A 981 -18.77 -32.91 15.23
CA GLN A 981 -19.40 -33.44 14.02
C GLN A 981 -20.92 -33.19 13.94
N LYS A 982 -21.50 -32.32 14.77
CA LYS A 982 -22.95 -32.03 14.81
C LYS A 982 -23.24 -30.53 14.73
N ILE A 983 -24.35 -30.15 14.11
CA ILE A 983 -24.93 -28.81 14.27
C ILE A 983 -26.14 -28.91 15.21
N TYR A 984 -26.22 -27.97 16.16
CA TYR A 984 -27.33 -27.76 17.07
C TYR A 984 -28.00 -26.41 16.81
N ILE A 985 -29.30 -26.34 17.08
CA ILE A 985 -30.09 -25.10 17.14
C ILE A 985 -30.64 -24.97 18.57
N TRP A 986 -30.42 -23.82 19.19
CA TRP A 986 -30.76 -23.50 20.58
C TRP A 986 -31.72 -22.32 20.67
N GLN A 987 -32.66 -22.38 21.60
CA GLN A 987 -33.42 -21.21 22.04
C GLN A 987 -32.79 -20.68 23.33
N LEU A 988 -32.53 -19.37 23.38
CA LEU A 988 -32.18 -18.67 24.62
C LEU A 988 -33.47 -18.42 25.41
N LYS A 989 -33.54 -18.91 26.65
CA LYS A 989 -34.64 -18.68 27.61
C LYS A 989 -34.07 -18.58 29.01
N ASP A 990 -34.48 -17.58 29.78
CA ASP A 990 -34.08 -17.41 31.19
C ASP A 990 -32.55 -17.44 31.42
N ASN A 991 -31.81 -16.91 30.42
CA ASN A 991 -30.35 -16.94 30.28
C ASN A 991 -29.73 -18.34 30.09
N GLU A 992 -30.51 -19.38 29.79
CA GLU A 992 -30.06 -20.72 29.42
C GLU A 992 -30.30 -21.04 27.94
N LEU A 993 -29.51 -21.98 27.38
CA LEU A 993 -29.68 -22.49 26.03
C LEU A 993 -30.41 -23.84 26.04
N VAL A 994 -31.64 -23.85 25.51
CA VAL A 994 -32.48 -25.05 25.37
C VAL A 994 -32.33 -25.62 23.95
N GLY A 995 -31.94 -26.89 23.82
CA GLY A 995 -31.77 -27.54 22.53
C GLY A 995 -33.10 -27.77 21.81
N VAL A 996 -33.24 -27.23 20.59
CA VAL A 996 -34.47 -27.30 19.77
C VAL A 996 -34.34 -28.36 18.69
N ALA A 997 -33.21 -28.41 18.00
CA ALA A 997 -32.94 -29.34 16.90
C ALA A 997 -31.44 -29.67 16.81
N PHE A 998 -31.10 -30.80 16.19
CA PHE A 998 -29.74 -31.11 15.78
C PHE A 998 -29.70 -31.87 14.46
N ILE A 999 -28.51 -31.94 13.83
CA ILE A 999 -28.22 -32.82 12.70
C ILE A 999 -26.76 -33.29 12.76
N ASP A 1000 -26.51 -34.52 12.33
CA ASP A 1000 -25.17 -35.05 12.12
C ASP A 1000 -24.56 -34.50 10.82
N THR A 1001 -23.26 -34.21 10.84
CA THR A 1001 -22.57 -33.53 9.74
C THR A 1001 -21.37 -34.34 9.24
N GLN A 1002 -20.21 -33.73 8.97
CA GLN A 1002 -19.07 -34.39 8.34
C GLN A 1002 -17.83 -34.44 9.25
N ILE A 1003 -16.81 -33.61 9.04
CA ILE A 1003 -15.51 -33.71 9.72
C ILE A 1003 -15.30 -32.53 10.67
N TYR A 1004 -15.25 -31.32 10.13
CA TYR A 1004 -15.02 -30.09 10.88
C TYR A 1004 -15.65 -28.91 10.15
N ILE A 1005 -16.58 -28.23 10.81
CA ILE A 1005 -17.29 -27.07 10.26
C ILE A 1005 -16.66 -25.81 10.82
N HIS A 1006 -15.83 -25.13 10.04
CA HIS A 1006 -15.23 -23.85 10.42
C HIS A 1006 -16.08 -22.64 9.99
N SER A 1007 -17.04 -22.84 9.07
CA SER A 1007 -17.83 -21.74 8.52
C SER A 1007 -19.30 -22.12 8.32
N VAL A 1008 -20.18 -21.26 8.84
CA VAL A 1008 -21.63 -21.33 8.62
C VAL A 1008 -22.14 -19.92 8.31
N VAL A 1009 -22.97 -19.80 7.28
CA VAL A 1009 -23.68 -18.55 6.96
C VAL A 1009 -25.16 -18.85 6.73
N THR A 1010 -26.03 -17.92 7.06
CA THR A 1010 -27.48 -18.16 7.15
C THR A 1010 -28.28 -17.05 6.48
N VAL A 1011 -29.37 -17.42 5.78
CA VAL A 1011 -30.33 -16.50 5.16
C VAL A 1011 -31.74 -17.05 5.38
N LYS A 1012 -32.56 -16.29 6.13
CA LYS A 1012 -33.89 -16.72 6.60
C LYS A 1012 -33.79 -18.07 7.34
N ASN A 1013 -34.30 -19.15 6.76
CA ASN A 1013 -34.24 -20.52 7.29
C ASN A 1013 -33.27 -21.45 6.53
N LEU A 1014 -32.52 -20.94 5.55
CA LEU A 1014 -31.46 -21.67 4.85
C LEU A 1014 -30.11 -21.44 5.53
N ILE A 1015 -29.33 -22.51 5.63
CA ILE A 1015 -28.05 -22.57 6.32
C ILE A 1015 -27.04 -23.16 5.34
N LEU A 1016 -26.03 -22.38 4.96
CA LEU A 1016 -24.91 -22.84 4.16
C LEU A 1016 -23.74 -23.19 5.10
N VAL A 1017 -23.23 -24.41 4.98
CA VAL A 1017 -22.20 -24.99 5.85
C VAL A 1017 -20.97 -25.29 5.00
N GLY A 1018 -19.80 -24.79 5.39
CA GLY A 1018 -18.51 -25.20 4.85
C GLY A 1018 -17.81 -26.17 5.80
N ASP A 1019 -17.35 -27.30 5.25
CA ASP A 1019 -16.48 -28.25 5.93
C ASP A 1019 -15.04 -28.12 5.40
N VAL A 1020 -14.05 -28.32 6.28
CA VAL A 1020 -12.61 -28.16 5.97
C VAL A 1020 -12.12 -29.13 4.87
N PHE A 1021 -12.81 -30.23 4.59
CA PHE A 1021 -12.41 -31.21 3.57
C PHE A 1021 -13.57 -31.73 2.69
N LYS A 1022 -14.80 -31.68 3.18
CA LYS A 1022 -16.01 -32.21 2.52
C LYS A 1022 -16.86 -31.16 1.81
N SER A 1023 -16.23 -30.06 1.36
CA SER A 1023 -16.89 -29.02 0.57
C SER A 1023 -18.09 -28.40 1.30
N VAL A 1024 -19.14 -28.02 0.59
CA VAL A 1024 -20.31 -27.33 1.14
C VAL A 1024 -21.58 -28.18 1.19
N SER A 1025 -22.35 -27.97 2.26
CA SER A 1025 -23.68 -28.56 2.48
C SER A 1025 -24.72 -27.47 2.74
N LEU A 1026 -25.89 -27.60 2.12
CA LEU A 1026 -27.04 -26.73 2.29
C LEU A 1026 -28.07 -27.42 3.19
N LEU A 1027 -28.34 -26.83 4.35
CA LEU A 1027 -29.37 -27.26 5.28
C LEU A 1027 -30.55 -26.28 5.28
N ARG A 1028 -31.71 -26.76 5.72
CA ARG A 1028 -32.91 -25.96 5.94
C ARG A 1028 -33.51 -26.30 7.29
N TYR A 1029 -33.76 -25.27 8.09
CA TYR A 1029 -34.58 -25.37 9.31
C TYR A 1029 -36.07 -25.26 8.97
N GLN A 1030 -36.89 -26.08 9.61
CA GLN A 1030 -38.35 -26.06 9.51
C GLN A 1030 -38.91 -25.79 10.91
N GLU A 1031 -39.38 -24.57 11.13
CA GLU A 1031 -39.84 -24.10 12.43
C GLU A 1031 -41.06 -24.87 12.96
N ALA A 1032 -42.05 -25.10 12.09
CA ALA A 1032 -43.31 -25.79 12.46
C ALA A 1032 -43.11 -27.24 12.94
N SER A 1033 -42.08 -27.94 12.44
CA SER A 1033 -41.70 -29.29 12.87
C SER A 1033 -40.50 -29.32 13.81
N ARG A 1034 -39.84 -28.17 14.03
CA ARG A 1034 -38.56 -28.02 14.75
C ARG A 1034 -37.45 -28.95 14.22
N THR A 1035 -37.46 -29.26 12.93
CA THR A 1035 -36.49 -30.17 12.30
C THR A 1035 -35.44 -29.41 11.49
N LEU A 1036 -34.18 -29.83 11.61
CA LEU A 1036 -33.09 -29.43 10.73
C LEU A 1036 -32.90 -30.51 9.65
N SER A 1037 -32.88 -30.11 8.38
CA SER A 1037 -32.88 -31.03 7.23
C SER A 1037 -31.75 -30.73 6.25
N LEU A 1038 -31.01 -31.75 5.81
CA LEU A 1038 -30.08 -31.65 4.68
C LEU A 1038 -30.87 -31.55 3.38
N VAL A 1039 -30.66 -30.46 2.62
CA VAL A 1039 -31.32 -30.22 1.33
C VAL A 1039 -30.44 -30.70 0.18
N SER A 1040 -29.15 -30.38 0.22
CA SER A 1040 -28.20 -30.65 -0.87
C SER A 1040 -26.76 -30.55 -0.38
N ARG A 1041 -25.80 -31.15 -1.09
CA ARG A 1041 -24.36 -31.00 -0.84
C ARG A 1041 -23.54 -31.16 -2.12
N ASP A 1042 -22.30 -30.69 -2.16
CA ASP A 1042 -21.34 -31.30 -3.10
C ASP A 1042 -20.86 -32.64 -2.53
N VAL A 1043 -20.43 -33.53 -3.42
CA VAL A 1043 -19.89 -34.87 -3.11
C VAL A 1043 -18.37 -34.91 -3.31
N ARG A 1044 -17.81 -33.92 -4.03
CA ARG A 1044 -16.37 -33.79 -4.23
C ARG A 1044 -15.69 -33.25 -2.96
N PRO A 1045 -14.49 -33.75 -2.60
CA PRO A 1045 -13.69 -33.10 -1.57
C PRO A 1045 -13.24 -31.72 -2.05
N LEU A 1046 -13.24 -30.75 -1.15
CA LEU A 1046 -12.82 -29.38 -1.38
C LEU A 1046 -12.42 -28.78 -0.03
N GLU A 1047 -11.26 -28.14 0.02
CA GLU A 1047 -10.73 -27.48 1.22
C GLU A 1047 -11.23 -26.04 1.25
N VAL A 1048 -12.40 -25.84 1.87
CA VAL A 1048 -13.15 -24.57 1.84
C VAL A 1048 -12.53 -23.56 2.80
N TYR A 1049 -12.33 -22.32 2.34
CA TYR A 1049 -11.85 -21.22 3.17
C TYR A 1049 -13.00 -20.35 3.68
N ALA A 1050 -13.86 -19.86 2.79
CA ALA A 1050 -15.07 -19.10 3.13
C ALA A 1050 -16.27 -19.51 2.27
N VAL A 1051 -17.47 -19.24 2.79
CA VAL A 1051 -18.75 -19.44 2.11
C VAL A 1051 -19.64 -18.21 2.30
N GLU A 1052 -20.44 -17.85 1.30
CA GLU A 1052 -21.42 -16.76 1.38
C GLU A 1052 -22.53 -16.98 0.31
N PHE A 1053 -23.69 -16.38 0.48
CA PHE A 1053 -24.77 -16.38 -0.51
C PHE A 1053 -24.51 -15.33 -1.60
N PHE A 1054 -24.87 -15.64 -2.84
CA PHE A 1054 -24.81 -14.73 -3.98
C PHE A 1054 -26.23 -14.49 -4.50
N ILE A 1055 -26.71 -13.25 -4.48
CA ILE A 1055 -28.14 -12.91 -4.64
C ILE A 1055 -28.35 -11.92 -5.80
N ASP A 1056 -29.07 -12.37 -6.83
CA ASP A 1056 -29.61 -11.52 -7.90
C ASP A 1056 -31.14 -11.57 -7.87
N ASN A 1057 -31.74 -10.63 -7.11
CA ASN A 1057 -33.18 -10.46 -7.00
C ASN A 1057 -33.92 -11.73 -6.53
N THR A 1058 -34.42 -12.55 -7.46
CA THR A 1058 -35.12 -13.82 -7.20
C THR A 1058 -34.21 -15.04 -7.26
N GLN A 1059 -33.00 -14.92 -7.79
CA GLN A 1059 -32.03 -16.02 -7.87
C GLN A 1059 -31.07 -16.01 -6.68
N MET A 1060 -30.83 -17.21 -6.13
CA MET A 1060 -29.89 -17.44 -5.04
C MET A 1060 -28.89 -18.54 -5.44
N SER A 1061 -27.62 -18.20 -5.31
CA SER A 1061 -26.47 -19.07 -5.52
C SER A 1061 -25.60 -19.08 -4.26
N PHE A 1062 -24.60 -19.95 -4.21
CA PHE A 1062 -23.67 -20.08 -3.10
C PHE A 1062 -22.24 -19.86 -3.62
N LEU A 1063 -21.55 -18.87 -3.06
CA LEU A 1063 -20.17 -18.52 -3.37
C LEU A 1063 -19.26 -19.22 -2.37
N VAL A 1064 -18.22 -19.89 -2.87
CA VAL A 1064 -17.31 -20.73 -2.08
C VAL A 1064 -15.88 -20.45 -2.52
N THR A 1065 -14.96 -20.30 -1.57
CA THR A 1065 -13.52 -20.12 -1.83
C THR A 1065 -12.74 -21.33 -1.33
N ASP A 1066 -11.63 -21.67 -1.97
CA ASP A 1066 -10.81 -22.83 -1.64
C ASP A 1066 -9.33 -22.52 -1.38
N ALA A 1067 -8.62 -23.48 -0.77
CA ALA A 1067 -7.17 -23.43 -0.51
C ALA A 1067 -6.34 -23.27 -1.81
N GLU A 1068 -6.86 -23.75 -2.93
CA GLU A 1068 -6.28 -23.62 -4.28
C GLU A 1068 -6.52 -22.23 -4.91
N ARG A 1069 -7.07 -21.28 -4.14
CA ARG A 1069 -7.30 -19.85 -4.47
C ARG A 1069 -8.33 -19.64 -5.58
N ASN A 1070 -9.22 -20.60 -5.77
CA ASN A 1070 -10.38 -20.47 -6.65
C ASN A 1070 -11.58 -19.87 -5.91
N LEU A 1071 -12.48 -19.32 -6.72
CA LEU A 1071 -13.80 -18.84 -6.38
C LEU A 1071 -14.81 -19.64 -7.20
N LEU A 1072 -15.73 -20.32 -6.52
CA LEU A 1072 -16.67 -21.27 -7.11
C LEU A 1072 -18.10 -20.83 -6.84
N LEU A 1073 -18.94 -20.81 -7.89
CA LEU A 1073 -20.36 -20.49 -7.79
C LEU A 1073 -21.19 -21.78 -7.92
N TYR A 1074 -21.88 -22.16 -6.85
CA TYR A 1074 -22.80 -23.30 -6.79
C TYR A 1074 -24.26 -22.83 -6.86
N MET A 1075 -25.13 -23.67 -7.40
CA MET A 1075 -26.59 -23.48 -7.39
C MET A 1075 -27.31 -24.76 -6.95
N TYR A 1076 -28.44 -24.58 -6.26
CA TYR A 1076 -29.42 -25.64 -6.01
C TYR A 1076 -30.48 -25.60 -7.12
N GLN A 1077 -30.46 -26.60 -8.01
CA GLN A 1077 -31.37 -26.71 -9.16
C GLN A 1077 -31.95 -28.14 -9.23
N PRO A 1078 -32.98 -28.48 -8.43
CA PRO A 1078 -33.51 -29.84 -8.32
C PRO A 1078 -34.14 -30.37 -9.62
N GLU A 1079 -34.62 -29.46 -10.47
CA GLU A 1079 -35.13 -29.74 -11.82
C GLU A 1079 -34.03 -30.25 -12.77
N SER A 1080 -32.76 -29.93 -12.51
CA SER A 1080 -31.65 -30.39 -13.33
C SER A 1080 -31.31 -31.84 -13.02
N ARG A 1081 -31.32 -32.71 -14.04
CA ARG A 1081 -30.94 -34.13 -13.93
C ARG A 1081 -29.54 -34.33 -13.33
N GLU A 1082 -28.63 -33.37 -13.49
CA GLU A 1082 -27.28 -33.37 -12.92
C GLU A 1082 -27.28 -33.36 -11.38
N SER A 1083 -28.34 -32.80 -10.76
CA SER A 1083 -28.47 -32.63 -9.31
C SER A 1083 -28.92 -33.91 -8.57
N CYS A 1084 -29.22 -34.99 -9.30
CA CYS A 1084 -29.84 -36.21 -8.75
C CYS A 1084 -31.13 -35.92 -7.95
N GLY A 1085 -32.00 -35.04 -8.47
CA GLY A 1085 -33.25 -34.66 -7.81
C GLY A 1085 -33.03 -33.69 -6.64
N GLY A 1086 -32.08 -32.77 -6.76
CA GLY A 1086 -31.72 -31.78 -5.75
C GLY A 1086 -30.66 -32.19 -4.75
N GLN A 1087 -30.38 -33.50 -4.58
CA GLN A 1087 -29.44 -34.00 -3.56
C GLN A 1087 -28.00 -33.48 -3.75
N ARG A 1088 -27.62 -33.10 -4.98
CA ARG A 1088 -26.30 -32.60 -5.33
C ARG A 1088 -26.32 -31.12 -5.75
N LEU A 1089 -25.46 -30.32 -5.14
CA LEU A 1089 -25.18 -28.93 -5.53
C LEU A 1089 -24.39 -28.89 -6.85
N LEU A 1090 -24.77 -27.99 -7.76
CA LEU A 1090 -24.18 -27.88 -9.08
C LEU A 1090 -23.29 -26.66 -9.19
N ARG A 1091 -22.01 -26.85 -9.53
CA ARG A 1091 -21.13 -25.75 -9.94
C ARG A 1091 -21.67 -25.16 -11.25
N ARG A 1092 -21.90 -23.86 -11.27
CA ARG A 1092 -22.34 -23.08 -12.45
C ARG A 1092 -21.33 -22.01 -12.86
N GLY A 1093 -20.37 -21.67 -11.99
CA GLY A 1093 -19.21 -20.86 -12.36
C GLY A 1093 -17.95 -21.17 -11.56
N ASP A 1094 -16.80 -20.77 -12.11
CA ASP A 1094 -15.47 -20.90 -11.53
C ASP A 1094 -14.51 -19.82 -12.05
N PHE A 1095 -13.64 -19.34 -11.17
CA PHE A 1095 -12.65 -18.29 -11.42
C PHE A 1095 -11.45 -18.47 -10.48
N HIS A 1096 -10.23 -18.29 -10.97
CA HIS A 1096 -9.04 -18.30 -10.12
C HIS A 1096 -8.66 -16.86 -9.68
N VAL A 1097 -8.70 -16.61 -8.38
CA VAL A 1097 -8.49 -15.27 -7.80
C VAL A 1097 -7.01 -14.93 -7.75
N GLY A 1098 -6.17 -15.90 -7.40
CA GLY A 1098 -4.72 -15.76 -7.24
C GLY A 1098 -4.24 -15.60 -5.79
N SER A 1099 -5.13 -15.22 -4.88
CA SER A 1099 -4.87 -15.07 -3.44
C SER A 1099 -5.98 -15.77 -2.62
N PRO A 1100 -5.69 -16.35 -1.43
CA PRO A 1100 -6.71 -16.97 -0.58
C PRO A 1100 -7.68 -15.93 0.00
N VAL A 1101 -8.98 -16.25 0.01
CA VAL A 1101 -10.06 -15.39 0.53
C VAL A 1101 -10.69 -16.05 1.76
N VAL A 1102 -10.51 -15.43 2.93
CA VAL A 1102 -10.94 -15.96 4.26
C VAL A 1102 -12.11 -15.18 4.87
N SER A 1103 -12.44 -14.01 4.31
CA SER A 1103 -13.65 -13.28 4.66
C SER A 1103 -14.39 -12.79 3.41
N MET A 1104 -15.71 -12.97 3.44
CA MET A 1104 -16.67 -12.50 2.46
C MET A 1104 -17.86 -11.90 3.21
N PHE A 1105 -18.48 -10.88 2.63
CA PHE A 1105 -19.69 -10.25 3.17
C PHE A 1105 -20.52 -9.64 2.04
N ARG A 1106 -21.75 -9.23 2.34
CA ARG A 1106 -22.68 -8.65 1.36
C ARG A 1106 -23.07 -7.24 1.69
N ILE A 1107 -23.22 -6.43 0.64
CA ILE A 1107 -23.87 -5.13 0.65
C ILE A 1107 -24.90 -5.07 -0.49
N LYS A 1108 -26.04 -4.42 -0.28
CA LYS A 1108 -27.03 -4.15 -1.34
C LYS A 1108 -26.45 -3.14 -2.33
N CYS A 1109 -26.64 -3.35 -3.63
CA CYS A 1109 -26.15 -2.43 -4.67
C CYS A 1109 -26.60 -0.98 -4.42
N ARG A 1110 -25.69 -0.01 -4.58
CA ARG A 1110 -25.98 1.41 -4.41
C ARG A 1110 -27.11 1.87 -5.33
N MET A 1111 -28.07 2.64 -4.78
CA MET A 1111 -29.19 3.19 -5.53
C MET A 1111 -28.91 4.62 -6.03
N GLY A 1112 -28.33 5.47 -5.18
CA GLY A 1112 -28.11 6.89 -5.49
C GLY A 1112 -29.34 7.58 -6.09
N ASP A 1113 -29.11 8.45 -7.06
CA ASP A 1113 -30.17 9.20 -7.73
C ASP A 1113 -31.06 8.35 -8.67
N ILE A 1114 -30.75 7.08 -8.90
CA ILE A 1114 -31.58 6.17 -9.71
C ILE A 1114 -32.96 6.03 -9.05
N ALA A 1115 -33.01 5.98 -7.71
CA ALA A 1115 -34.27 5.94 -6.95
C ALA A 1115 -35.13 7.21 -7.15
N LYS A 1116 -34.51 8.36 -7.42
CA LYS A 1116 -35.18 9.64 -7.69
C LYS A 1116 -35.71 9.70 -9.13
N TYR A 1117 -34.87 9.37 -10.12
CA TYR A 1117 -35.15 9.64 -11.54
C TYR A 1117 -35.72 8.45 -12.36
N ASP A 1118 -35.35 7.20 -12.06
CA ASP A 1118 -35.85 6.01 -12.78
C ASP A 1118 -36.24 4.87 -11.83
N ARG A 1119 -37.50 4.92 -11.36
CA ARG A 1119 -38.10 3.88 -10.50
C ARG A 1119 -38.11 2.48 -11.13
N ARG A 1120 -38.04 2.35 -12.47
CA ARG A 1120 -37.99 1.02 -13.13
C ARG A 1120 -36.58 0.45 -13.09
N ALA A 1121 -35.56 1.27 -13.31
CA ALA A 1121 -34.16 0.87 -13.11
C ALA A 1121 -33.90 0.53 -11.64
N ALA A 1122 -34.36 1.36 -10.70
CA ALA A 1122 -34.22 1.10 -9.26
C ALA A 1122 -34.80 -0.27 -8.87
N ALA A 1123 -36.01 -0.63 -9.33
CA ALA A 1123 -36.66 -1.91 -9.04
C ALA A 1123 -35.94 -3.15 -9.63
N ILE A 1124 -35.04 -2.97 -10.62
CA ILE A 1124 -34.21 -4.06 -11.19
C ILE A 1124 -32.94 -4.30 -10.36
N VAL A 1125 -32.54 -3.30 -9.57
CA VAL A 1125 -31.31 -3.28 -8.76
C VAL A 1125 -31.61 -3.56 -7.28
N ASP A 1126 -32.82 -3.25 -6.81
CA ASP A 1126 -33.27 -3.31 -5.41
C ASP A 1126 -32.98 -4.65 -4.70
N GLY A 1127 -33.16 -5.78 -5.37
CA GLY A 1127 -32.87 -7.10 -4.83
C GLY A 1127 -31.44 -7.61 -5.05
N ARG A 1128 -30.56 -6.86 -5.71
CA ARG A 1128 -29.18 -7.28 -5.99
C ARG A 1128 -28.23 -6.95 -4.84
N HIS A 1129 -27.35 -7.91 -4.57
CA HIS A 1129 -26.31 -7.75 -3.55
C HIS A 1129 -24.93 -7.99 -4.18
N ILE A 1130 -24.00 -7.09 -3.89
CA ILE A 1130 -22.59 -7.27 -4.15
C ILE A 1130 -22.03 -8.17 -3.05
N THR A 1131 -21.24 -9.17 -3.44
CA THR A 1131 -20.47 -9.99 -2.49
C THR A 1131 -19.03 -9.50 -2.48
N MET A 1132 -18.65 -8.80 -1.40
CA MET A 1132 -17.32 -8.28 -1.18
C MET A 1132 -16.39 -9.41 -0.69
N LEU A 1133 -15.14 -9.38 -1.12
CA LEU A 1133 -14.08 -10.36 -0.82
C LEU A 1133 -12.88 -9.64 -0.22
N ALA A 1134 -12.26 -10.19 0.82
CA ALA A 1134 -10.96 -9.72 1.32
C ALA A 1134 -9.93 -10.87 1.36
N THR A 1135 -8.71 -10.58 0.92
CA THR A 1135 -7.65 -11.59 0.71
C THR A 1135 -6.57 -11.58 1.80
N LEU A 1136 -5.90 -12.72 1.98
CA LEU A 1136 -4.75 -12.81 2.88
C LEU A 1136 -3.48 -12.08 2.37
N ASP A 1137 -3.48 -11.56 1.14
CA ASP A 1137 -2.40 -10.72 0.60
C ASP A 1137 -2.72 -9.22 0.65
N GLY A 1138 -3.78 -8.81 1.35
CA GLY A 1138 -4.08 -7.40 1.61
C GLY A 1138 -4.86 -6.69 0.50
N SER A 1139 -5.58 -7.42 -0.34
CA SER A 1139 -6.46 -6.83 -1.37
C SER A 1139 -7.95 -7.04 -1.06
N ILE A 1140 -8.77 -6.08 -1.48
CA ILE A 1140 -10.23 -6.13 -1.43
C ILE A 1140 -10.76 -6.19 -2.87
N GLY A 1141 -11.73 -7.07 -3.10
CA GLY A 1141 -12.40 -7.21 -4.39
C GLY A 1141 -13.89 -7.46 -4.20
N TYR A 1142 -14.63 -7.65 -5.30
CA TYR A 1142 -16.07 -7.90 -5.24
C TYR A 1142 -16.56 -8.78 -6.38
N VAL A 1143 -17.74 -9.35 -6.19
CA VAL A 1143 -18.51 -10.08 -7.21
C VAL A 1143 -19.89 -9.43 -7.32
N LEU A 1144 -20.23 -8.95 -8.51
CA LEU A 1144 -21.52 -8.34 -8.84
C LEU A 1144 -22.31 -9.27 -9.78
N PRO A 1145 -23.57 -9.61 -9.49
CA PRO A 1145 -24.44 -10.27 -10.46
C PRO A 1145 -24.78 -9.34 -11.63
N VAL A 1146 -24.41 -9.78 -12.85
CA VAL A 1146 -24.63 -9.03 -14.11
C VAL A 1146 -25.63 -9.77 -15.02
N PRO A 1147 -26.55 -9.05 -15.71
CA PRO A 1147 -27.49 -9.67 -16.65
C PRO A 1147 -26.78 -10.41 -17.78
N GLU A 1148 -27.35 -11.53 -18.25
CA GLU A 1148 -26.73 -12.39 -19.24
C GLU A 1148 -26.34 -11.66 -20.55
N LYS A 1149 -27.13 -10.66 -20.97
CA LYS A 1149 -26.85 -9.83 -22.15
C LYS A 1149 -25.55 -9.02 -21.97
N THR A 1150 -25.39 -8.38 -20.81
CA THR A 1150 -24.19 -7.64 -20.41
C THR A 1150 -23.00 -8.58 -20.27
N TYR A 1151 -23.19 -9.72 -19.58
CA TYR A 1151 -22.16 -10.77 -19.46
C TYR A 1151 -21.64 -11.24 -20.83
N ARG A 1152 -22.53 -11.59 -21.77
CA ARG A 1152 -22.13 -12.06 -23.11
C ARG A 1152 -21.35 -11.00 -23.89
N ARG A 1153 -21.75 -9.72 -23.80
CA ARG A 1153 -21.07 -8.59 -24.46
C ARG A 1153 -19.68 -8.33 -23.86
N LEU A 1154 -19.58 -8.26 -22.53
CA LEU A 1154 -18.30 -8.08 -21.84
C LEU A 1154 -17.40 -9.32 -21.96
N LEU A 1155 -17.94 -10.53 -22.11
CA LEU A 1155 -17.17 -11.73 -22.43
C LEU A 1155 -16.54 -11.66 -23.83
N MET A 1156 -17.25 -11.15 -24.84
CA MET A 1156 -16.67 -10.92 -26.17
C MET A 1156 -15.53 -9.92 -26.09
N LEU A 1157 -15.73 -8.81 -25.39
CA LEU A 1157 -14.69 -7.81 -25.10
C LEU A 1157 -13.48 -8.43 -24.40
N GLN A 1158 -13.68 -9.21 -23.34
CA GLN A 1158 -12.60 -9.88 -22.61
C GLN A 1158 -11.79 -10.81 -23.53
N ASN A 1159 -12.43 -11.60 -24.39
CA ASN A 1159 -11.73 -12.46 -25.35
C ASN A 1159 -10.90 -11.67 -26.36
N VAL A 1160 -11.42 -10.54 -26.86
CA VAL A 1160 -10.74 -9.64 -27.79
C VAL A 1160 -9.58 -8.89 -27.13
N LEU A 1161 -9.72 -8.51 -25.85
CA LEU A 1161 -8.63 -7.91 -25.07
C LEU A 1161 -7.50 -8.90 -24.81
N VAL A 1162 -7.80 -10.17 -24.50
CA VAL A 1162 -6.76 -11.21 -24.31
C VAL A 1162 -5.82 -11.32 -25.52
N THR A 1163 -6.35 -11.23 -26.74
CA THR A 1163 -5.56 -11.40 -27.97
C THR A 1163 -4.92 -10.12 -28.50
N ASN A 1164 -5.52 -8.95 -28.24
CA ASN A 1164 -5.16 -7.71 -28.96
C ASN A 1164 -4.33 -6.72 -28.12
N ILE A 1165 -4.11 -6.96 -26.83
CA ILE A 1165 -3.23 -6.14 -25.99
C ILE A 1165 -2.03 -6.97 -25.49
N PRO A 1166 -0.83 -6.39 -25.39
CA PRO A 1166 0.29 -7.06 -24.72
C PRO A 1166 0.05 -7.12 -23.20
N HIS A 1167 0.40 -8.24 -22.59
CA HIS A 1167 0.31 -8.46 -21.14
C HIS A 1167 1.70 -8.53 -20.52
N TYR A 1168 1.83 -8.08 -19.27
CA TYR A 1168 3.11 -8.11 -18.54
C TYR A 1168 3.67 -9.55 -18.46
N ALA A 1169 4.99 -9.68 -18.64
CA ALA A 1169 5.72 -10.95 -18.74
C ALA A 1169 5.15 -11.98 -19.76
N GLY A 1170 4.34 -11.54 -20.72
CA GLY A 1170 3.70 -12.43 -21.71
C GLY A 1170 2.62 -13.36 -21.13
N LEU A 1171 2.18 -13.13 -19.89
CA LEU A 1171 1.19 -13.96 -19.20
C LEU A 1171 -0.18 -13.88 -19.88
N ASN A 1172 -0.87 -15.01 -20.02
CA ASN A 1172 -2.21 -15.07 -20.59
C ASN A 1172 -3.28 -15.00 -19.48
N PRO A 1173 -4.05 -13.90 -19.34
CA PRO A 1173 -5.04 -13.77 -18.27
C PRO A 1173 -6.13 -14.83 -18.32
N LYS A 1174 -6.53 -15.26 -19.53
CA LYS A 1174 -7.55 -16.29 -19.72
C LYS A 1174 -7.12 -17.67 -19.24
N ALA A 1175 -5.82 -17.96 -19.28
CA ALA A 1175 -5.26 -19.17 -18.68
C ALA A 1175 -5.15 -19.02 -17.15
N TYR A 1176 -4.67 -17.86 -16.67
CA TYR A 1176 -4.51 -17.57 -15.25
C TYR A 1176 -5.84 -17.61 -14.46
N ARG A 1177 -6.96 -17.18 -15.06
CA ARG A 1177 -8.28 -17.18 -14.42
C ARG A 1177 -9.05 -18.50 -14.49
N MET A 1178 -8.55 -19.53 -15.19
CA MET A 1178 -9.22 -20.83 -15.23
C MET A 1178 -9.10 -21.57 -13.90
N TYR A 1179 -10.14 -22.32 -13.53
CA TYR A 1179 -10.14 -23.19 -12.34
C TYR A 1179 -8.86 -24.04 -12.25
N TYR A 1180 -8.06 -23.77 -11.23
CA TYR A 1180 -6.86 -24.52 -10.90
C TYR A 1180 -7.21 -25.68 -9.97
N SER A 1181 -6.59 -26.84 -10.20
CA SER A 1181 -6.68 -27.99 -9.31
C SER A 1181 -5.48 -28.90 -9.53
N GLN A 1182 -4.77 -29.26 -8.46
CA GLN A 1182 -3.69 -30.25 -8.48
C GLN A 1182 -4.22 -31.66 -8.81
N ARG A 1183 -5.51 -31.92 -8.56
CA ARG A 1183 -6.16 -33.21 -8.79
C ARG A 1183 -7.00 -33.19 -10.07
N ARG A 1184 -6.92 -34.25 -10.88
CA ARG A 1184 -7.73 -34.39 -12.10
C ARG A 1184 -9.14 -34.88 -11.76
N PHE A 1185 -10.09 -33.96 -11.63
CA PHE A 1185 -11.51 -34.29 -11.37
C PHE A 1185 -12.30 -34.60 -12.65
N LEU A 1186 -13.37 -35.40 -12.51
CA LEU A 1186 -14.37 -35.66 -13.55
C LEU A 1186 -15.37 -34.50 -13.67
N GLY A 1187 -14.89 -33.31 -14.05
CA GLY A 1187 -15.72 -32.13 -14.25
C GLY A 1187 -14.97 -30.98 -14.91
N ASN A 1188 -15.53 -30.41 -15.97
CA ASN A 1188 -14.93 -29.31 -16.72
C ASN A 1188 -14.99 -27.98 -15.95
N PRO A 1189 -14.13 -26.99 -16.28
CA PRO A 1189 -14.35 -25.59 -15.93
C PRO A 1189 -15.61 -25.05 -16.62
N HIS A 1190 -16.54 -24.49 -15.84
CA HIS A 1190 -17.80 -23.88 -16.31
C HIS A 1190 -17.63 -22.40 -16.65
N LYS A 1191 -16.62 -21.72 -16.09
CA LYS A 1191 -16.31 -20.29 -16.29
C LYS A 1191 -17.41 -19.39 -15.73
N ASN A 1192 -18.10 -18.56 -16.54
CA ASN A 1192 -19.22 -17.72 -16.11
C ASN A 1192 -18.93 -16.64 -15.04
N ILE A 1193 -17.66 -16.29 -14.85
CA ILE A 1193 -17.20 -15.10 -14.11
C ILE A 1193 -16.23 -14.34 -15.02
N LEU A 1194 -16.36 -13.01 -15.07
CA LEU A 1194 -15.55 -12.12 -15.90
C LEU A 1194 -14.32 -11.60 -15.13
N ASP A 1195 -13.24 -11.30 -15.84
CA ASP A 1195 -12.04 -10.69 -15.24
C ASP A 1195 -12.13 -9.16 -15.33
N GLY A 1196 -12.65 -8.52 -14.28
CA GLY A 1196 -12.85 -7.08 -14.20
C GLY A 1196 -11.56 -6.30 -14.51
N GLU A 1197 -10.45 -6.69 -13.88
CA GLU A 1197 -9.09 -6.14 -14.09
C GLU A 1197 -8.66 -6.09 -15.56
N LEU A 1198 -9.07 -7.06 -16.37
CA LEU A 1198 -8.77 -7.06 -17.79
C LEU A 1198 -9.72 -6.15 -18.57
N ILE A 1199 -11.00 -6.13 -18.20
CA ILE A 1199 -12.03 -5.33 -18.88
C ILE A 1199 -11.81 -3.83 -18.62
N TRP A 1200 -11.44 -3.42 -17.40
CA TRP A 1200 -11.14 -2.02 -17.05
C TRP A 1200 -10.04 -1.41 -17.94
N LYS A 1201 -9.07 -2.21 -18.40
CA LYS A 1201 -8.04 -1.75 -19.35
C LYS A 1201 -8.59 -1.19 -20.66
N PHE A 1202 -9.84 -1.50 -21.03
CA PHE A 1202 -10.51 -0.87 -22.17
C PHE A 1202 -10.55 0.66 -22.05
N MET A 1203 -10.79 1.21 -20.85
CA MET A 1203 -10.82 2.66 -20.61
C MET A 1203 -9.44 3.32 -20.79
N HIS A 1204 -8.36 2.60 -20.47
CA HIS A 1204 -7.00 3.09 -20.64
C HIS A 1204 -6.53 3.10 -22.12
N LEU A 1205 -7.16 2.34 -23.01
CA LEU A 1205 -6.83 2.34 -24.44
C LEU A 1205 -7.07 3.72 -25.11
N SER A 1206 -6.41 3.96 -26.25
CA SER A 1206 -6.68 5.12 -27.09
C SER A 1206 -8.08 5.07 -27.72
N PHE A 1207 -8.60 6.20 -28.17
CA PHE A 1207 -9.90 6.27 -28.85
C PHE A 1207 -9.94 5.39 -30.12
N MET A 1208 -8.85 5.38 -30.89
CA MET A 1208 -8.71 4.53 -32.09
C MET A 1208 -8.76 3.03 -31.72
N GLU A 1209 -7.99 2.60 -30.71
CA GLU A 1209 -8.03 1.21 -30.21
C GLU A 1209 -9.43 0.83 -29.69
N ARG A 1210 -10.07 1.68 -28.86
CA ARG A 1210 -11.44 1.45 -28.36
C ARG A 1210 -12.44 1.28 -29.51
N SER A 1211 -12.35 2.14 -30.54
CA SER A 1211 -13.19 2.08 -31.74
C SER A 1211 -12.97 0.78 -32.53
N GLU A 1212 -11.72 0.38 -32.76
CA GLU A 1212 -11.39 -0.87 -33.44
C GLU A 1212 -11.86 -2.13 -32.68
N LEU A 1213 -11.63 -2.20 -31.37
CA LEU A 1213 -12.05 -3.34 -30.57
C LEU A 1213 -13.59 -3.45 -30.55
N SER A 1214 -14.29 -2.33 -30.40
CA SER A 1214 -15.76 -2.28 -30.45
C SER A 1214 -16.30 -2.76 -31.80
N LYS A 1215 -15.70 -2.31 -32.91
CA LYS A 1215 -16.03 -2.79 -34.27
C LYS A 1215 -15.80 -4.29 -34.45
N LYS A 1216 -14.71 -4.84 -33.90
CA LYS A 1216 -14.41 -6.29 -33.91
C LYS A 1216 -15.41 -7.13 -33.10
N ILE A 1217 -16.09 -6.52 -32.11
CA ILE A 1217 -17.13 -7.15 -31.27
C ILE A 1217 -18.54 -6.99 -31.88
N GLY A 1218 -18.73 -6.00 -32.77
CA GLY A 1218 -20.05 -5.64 -33.31
C GLY A 1218 -20.85 -4.69 -32.41
N THR A 1219 -20.17 -3.89 -31.58
CA THR A 1219 -20.79 -2.95 -30.63
C THR A 1219 -20.23 -1.53 -30.78
N THR A 1220 -20.86 -0.54 -30.14
CA THR A 1220 -20.34 0.84 -30.05
C THR A 1220 -19.49 1.03 -28.80
N VAL A 1221 -18.59 2.02 -28.83
CA VAL A 1221 -17.76 2.39 -27.66
C VAL A 1221 -18.67 2.81 -26.50
N SER A 1222 -19.64 3.71 -26.74
CA SER A 1222 -20.59 4.16 -25.72
C SER A 1222 -21.23 2.99 -24.99
N GLN A 1223 -21.79 1.99 -25.68
CA GLN A 1223 -22.49 0.88 -25.02
C GLN A 1223 -21.57 0.05 -24.10
N ILE A 1224 -20.26 0.00 -24.36
CA ILE A 1224 -19.29 -0.63 -23.46
C ILE A 1224 -19.02 0.29 -22.26
N THR A 1225 -18.79 1.58 -22.49
CA THR A 1225 -18.59 2.58 -21.43
C THR A 1225 -19.82 2.70 -20.51
N ASP A 1226 -21.03 2.59 -21.08
CA ASP A 1226 -22.31 2.59 -20.37
C ASP A 1226 -22.47 1.35 -19.47
N ASP A 1227 -22.11 0.16 -19.97
CA ASP A 1227 -22.09 -1.08 -19.17
C ASP A 1227 -21.10 -0.98 -18.00
N LEU A 1228 -19.95 -0.31 -18.19
CA LEU A 1228 -18.92 -0.14 -17.15
C LEU A 1228 -19.31 0.93 -16.12
N LEU A 1229 -19.85 2.08 -16.57
CA LEU A 1229 -20.39 3.12 -15.70
C LEU A 1229 -21.55 2.57 -14.85
N GLU A 1230 -22.39 1.69 -15.41
CA GLU A 1230 -23.44 0.99 -14.66
C GLU A 1230 -22.86 0.12 -13.53
N ILE A 1231 -21.85 -0.70 -13.82
CA ILE A 1231 -21.15 -1.55 -12.83
C ILE A 1231 -20.49 -0.70 -11.73
N GLU A 1232 -19.82 0.38 -12.11
CA GLU A 1232 -19.15 1.27 -11.17
C GLU A 1232 -20.16 1.99 -10.25
N THR A 1233 -21.27 2.49 -10.82
CA THR A 1233 -22.34 3.16 -10.06
C THR A 1233 -22.87 2.27 -8.93
N TYR A 1234 -23.16 1.00 -9.24
CA TYR A 1234 -23.69 0.06 -8.23
C TYR A 1234 -22.68 -0.31 -7.16
N THR A 1235 -21.38 -0.22 -7.46
CA THR A 1235 -20.26 -0.66 -6.59
C THR A 1235 -19.53 0.49 -5.90
N ALA A 1236 -19.98 1.73 -6.08
CA ALA A 1236 -19.45 2.95 -5.46
C ALA A 1236 -19.86 3.11 -3.98
N HIS A 1237 -19.53 2.11 -3.16
CA HIS A 1237 -19.68 2.11 -1.69
C HIS A 1237 -18.36 2.43 -0.98
N PHE A 1238 -18.49 2.77 0.31
CA PHE A 1238 -17.45 3.09 1.30
C PHE A 1238 -16.75 4.44 1.08
#